data_AF-A0A369GGQ1-F1
#
_entry.id   AF-A0A369GGQ1-F1
#
_cell.length_a   1.000
_cell.length_b   1.000
_cell.length_c   1.000
_cell.angle_alpha   90.00
_cell.angle_beta   90.00
_cell.angle_gamma   90.00
#
_symmetry.space_group_name_H-M   'P 1'
#
loop_
_entity.id
_entity.type
_entity.pdbx_description
1 polymer ?
#
loop_
_entity_poly.entity_id
_entity_poly.type
_entity_poly.pdbx_seq_one_letter_code
_entity_poly.pdbx_strand_id
1 'polypeptide(L)'
;MATTDAAVHDKGLVIPLIDFSRFLDGSPAEKETTAKAILHGFQSAGFIYLSNHPIPDDVLSRTFSRSAAFFRLPEADKLAVSWTTPEANRGYTFLGREKTTQQMDPDQVAAERAAVPDLKETYEMGLEPHPSLHNRWPAEEGDLEGFRADMMDFYHRCQLIHHQVMVAIAIAMGLGPNFFDGFFDACDHQLRLLHYPEVKADVFRAKPGQDYGSVTLLFQDDRGGLQVKSPTGNYVDATPIPGTIVVNAGDLLARWSNDTIKSTLHRVVEPPRREGDEYPPRYSIAFFGNPNFSTTIETLPGTFLKEEDKKYKGVNSGEYITGRLAVTRRRRYGLGSGLRRMVTVFPLRDAAWLSVVLLTFASSALIVAAFFRLLPLVAPWTTFPEELTIGAPVATFVGGVSFLLGGTLATLASFNIERGRPYYPDDGAATKVRRGRALLFSREWVWFPPWSEMRTVYLPNAAFQAGIVSTLGGYALAISAIAGFPGVLDERSATYPDKVRGLVLIPLMVGGSLLLVGGLALTAAAEQERWYLPRPSSAAWQGSFWFAVAPGWLVASAALSFAAPGEMVLSSAFLLVAAVLFWVGASVQWFVVMEDYPDTAKTFFLQGSESVYPAIGDWTRWTQTLAALEVSSRYLLTWAIVHRYPSVSSSPAYSTMLLAWSFSEVVRYSYFVVMLSSRDASSPPAFITRLRYNTFWVFYPMGIISECVLVYKATALCSQAERLALYAVLAIYVPGSYLLYSHMIAQRRKVMRSLKAKDEKATR
;
A
#
# COMPACT_ATOMS: atom_id res chain seq x y z
N MET A 1 -9.43 8.25 57.13
CA MET A 1 -8.83 7.81 55.85
C MET A 1 -8.83 6.29 55.88
N ALA A 2 -9.76 5.64 55.16
CA ALA A 2 -9.73 4.18 55.03
C ALA A 2 -8.49 3.82 54.20
N THR A 3 -7.59 3.03 54.78
CA THR A 3 -6.41 2.48 54.10
C THR A 3 -6.89 1.60 52.96
N THR A 4 -6.81 2.10 51.73
CA THR A 4 -6.90 1.26 50.53
C THR A 4 -5.56 0.57 50.41
N ASP A 5 -5.55 -0.77 50.46
CA ASP A 5 -4.35 -1.53 50.17
C ASP A 5 -3.88 -1.18 48.75
N ALA A 6 -2.57 -0.99 48.56
CA ALA A 6 -2.01 -0.67 47.26
C ALA A 6 -1.64 -1.97 46.52
N ALA A 7 -2.11 -2.13 45.28
CA ALA A 7 -1.67 -3.21 44.39
C ALA A 7 -0.20 -3.02 43.98
N VAL A 8 0.22 -1.77 43.78
CA VAL A 8 1.60 -1.40 43.49
C VAL A 8 1.99 -0.22 44.36
N HIS A 9 3.12 -0.33 45.05
CA HIS A 9 3.71 0.75 45.83
C HIS A 9 5.23 0.74 45.65
N ASP A 10 5.70 1.37 44.57
CA ASP A 10 7.12 1.41 44.23
C ASP A 10 7.49 2.70 43.48
N LYS A 11 8.71 3.21 43.71
CA LYS A 11 9.30 4.41 43.06
C LYS A 11 8.38 5.65 43.01
N GLY A 12 7.54 5.83 44.03
CA GLY A 12 6.58 6.93 44.14
C GLY A 12 5.32 6.77 43.29
N LEU A 13 5.10 5.61 42.68
CA LEU A 13 3.85 5.21 42.05
C LEU A 13 3.03 4.38 43.04
N VAL A 14 1.79 4.79 43.29
CA VAL A 14 0.83 4.08 44.13
C VAL A 14 -0.39 3.73 43.30
N ILE A 15 -0.58 2.46 42.97
CA ILE A 15 -1.78 1.96 42.27
C ILE A 15 -2.67 1.30 43.32
N PRO A 16 -3.86 1.84 43.62
CA PRO A 16 -4.73 1.29 44.67
C PRO A 16 -5.39 -0.02 44.21
N LEU A 17 -5.57 -0.95 45.15
CA LEU A 17 -6.46 -2.11 45.03
C LEU A 17 -7.80 -1.75 45.65
N ILE A 18 -8.86 -1.79 44.83
CA ILE A 18 -10.19 -1.32 45.20
C ILE A 18 -11.18 -2.49 45.11
N ASP A 19 -11.93 -2.70 46.18
CA ASP A 19 -13.04 -3.66 46.24
C ASP A 19 -14.28 -3.05 45.56
N PHE A 20 -14.59 -3.49 44.34
CA PHE A 20 -15.62 -2.88 43.53
C PHE A 20 -17.04 -3.21 44.00
N SER A 21 -17.22 -4.32 44.72
CA SER A 21 -18.52 -4.69 45.32
C SER A 21 -19.03 -3.63 46.31
N ARG A 22 -18.13 -2.90 46.98
CA ARG A 22 -18.50 -1.78 47.87
C ARG A 22 -19.12 -0.60 47.13
N PHE A 23 -18.78 -0.42 45.86
CA PHE A 23 -19.42 0.59 45.01
C PHE A 23 -20.75 0.10 44.44
N LEU A 24 -20.83 -1.17 44.05
CA LEU A 24 -22.03 -1.76 43.44
C LEU A 24 -23.14 -1.99 44.47
N ASP A 25 -22.81 -2.64 45.59
CA ASP A 25 -23.76 -3.21 46.55
C ASP A 25 -23.66 -2.57 47.95
N GLY A 26 -22.67 -1.70 48.18
CA GLY A 26 -22.46 -1.04 49.46
C GLY A 26 -23.49 0.04 49.81
N SER A 27 -23.45 0.48 51.07
CA SER A 27 -24.22 1.63 51.57
C SER A 27 -23.84 2.93 50.84
N PRO A 28 -24.70 3.97 50.84
CA PRO A 28 -24.38 5.25 50.18
C PRO A 28 -23.01 5.84 50.57
N ALA A 29 -22.62 5.71 51.85
CA ALA A 29 -21.33 6.17 52.34
C ALA A 29 -20.16 5.33 51.79
N GLU A 30 -20.32 4.01 51.65
CA GLU A 30 -19.33 3.12 51.03
C GLU A 30 -19.20 3.40 49.54
N LYS A 31 -20.32 3.64 48.83
CA LYS A 31 -20.30 4.02 47.41
C LYS A 31 -19.53 5.32 47.19
N GLU A 32 -19.83 6.35 47.98
CA GLU A 32 -19.14 7.64 47.88
C GLU A 32 -17.64 7.52 48.22
N THR A 33 -17.29 6.77 49.26
CA THR A 33 -15.90 6.54 49.67
C THR A 33 -15.13 5.79 48.57
N THR A 34 -15.73 4.76 47.99
CA THR A 34 -15.14 3.96 46.93
C THR A 34 -14.99 4.76 45.64
N ALA A 35 -16.01 5.55 45.28
CA ALA A 35 -15.96 6.47 44.14
C ALA A 35 -14.81 7.49 44.27
N LYS A 36 -14.63 8.08 45.45
CA LYS A 36 -13.52 8.99 45.74
C LYS A 36 -12.16 8.30 45.62
N ALA A 37 -12.04 7.04 46.06
CA ALA A 37 -10.82 6.25 45.91
C ALA A 37 -10.50 5.95 44.44
N ILE A 38 -11.51 5.60 43.63
CA ILE A 38 -11.38 5.38 42.18
C ILE A 38 -10.88 6.66 41.50
N LEU A 39 -11.53 7.80 41.75
CA LEU A 39 -11.12 9.08 41.17
C LEU A 39 -9.69 9.46 41.60
N HIS A 40 -9.36 9.29 42.88
CA HIS A 40 -8.02 9.59 43.38
C HIS A 40 -6.94 8.74 42.71
N GLY A 41 -7.19 7.45 42.47
CA GLY A 41 -6.29 6.57 41.73
C GLY A 41 -6.03 7.07 40.30
N PHE A 42 -7.08 7.51 39.61
CA PHE A 42 -6.96 8.09 38.26
C PHE A 42 -6.26 9.47 38.25
N GLN A 43 -6.45 10.30 39.28
CA GLN A 43 -5.81 11.62 39.40
C GLN A 43 -4.32 11.55 39.77
N SER A 44 -3.91 10.48 40.46
CA SER A 44 -2.54 10.28 40.93
C SER A 44 -1.73 9.40 39.96
N ALA A 45 -2.08 8.11 39.88
CA ALA A 45 -1.37 7.12 39.08
C ALA A 45 -1.91 6.98 37.66
N GLY A 46 -3.17 7.35 37.41
CA GLY A 46 -3.86 7.05 36.15
C GLY A 46 -4.26 5.58 36.01
N PHE A 47 -4.02 4.77 37.05
CA PHE A 47 -4.23 3.33 37.11
C PHE A 47 -4.87 2.94 38.45
N ILE A 48 -5.72 1.92 38.44
CA ILE A 48 -6.29 1.25 39.63
C ILE A 48 -6.40 -0.26 39.37
N TYR A 49 -6.47 -1.07 40.43
CA TYR A 49 -6.88 -2.48 40.37
C TYR A 49 -8.28 -2.60 40.95
N LEU A 50 -9.19 -3.26 40.24
CA LEU A 50 -10.53 -3.60 40.74
C LEU A 50 -10.59 -5.08 41.10
N SER A 51 -10.93 -5.38 42.34
CA SER A 51 -11.24 -6.71 42.86
C SER A 51 -12.76 -6.86 43.08
N ASN A 52 -13.24 -8.10 43.24
CA ASN A 52 -14.67 -8.40 43.44
C ASN A 52 -15.57 -7.75 42.39
N HIS A 53 -15.13 -7.79 41.13
CA HIS A 53 -15.91 -7.34 39.98
C HIS A 53 -16.99 -8.38 39.60
N PRO A 54 -18.07 -7.98 38.91
CA PRO A 54 -19.21 -8.87 38.65
C PRO A 54 -19.00 -9.91 37.53
N ILE A 55 -17.84 -9.95 36.86
CA ILE A 55 -17.51 -11.00 35.89
C ILE A 55 -17.17 -12.30 36.63
N PRO A 56 -17.91 -13.41 36.42
CA PRO A 56 -17.59 -14.71 37.00
C PRO A 56 -16.27 -15.30 36.45
N ASP A 57 -15.57 -16.05 37.29
CA ASP A 57 -14.29 -16.68 36.93
C ASP A 57 -14.40 -17.68 35.77
N ASP A 58 -15.53 -18.39 35.65
CA ASP A 58 -15.78 -19.33 34.55
C ASP A 58 -15.90 -18.61 33.21
N VAL A 59 -16.53 -17.42 33.20
CA VAL A 59 -16.66 -16.58 32.00
C VAL A 59 -15.28 -16.09 31.59
N LEU A 60 -14.52 -15.53 32.52
CA LEU A 60 -13.18 -15.03 32.24
C LEU A 60 -12.24 -16.13 31.71
N SER A 61 -12.23 -17.29 32.38
CA SER A 61 -11.44 -18.46 31.99
C SER A 61 -11.83 -18.98 30.60
N ARG A 62 -13.13 -19.00 30.30
CA ARG A 62 -13.66 -19.38 28.98
C ARG A 62 -13.22 -18.38 27.91
N THR A 63 -13.31 -17.07 28.16
CA THR A 63 -12.87 -16.04 27.20
C THR A 63 -11.37 -16.14 26.90
N PHE A 64 -10.51 -16.33 27.92
CA PHE A 64 -9.07 -16.57 27.70
C PHE A 64 -8.82 -17.85 26.90
N SER A 65 -9.56 -18.93 27.18
CA SER A 65 -9.44 -20.19 26.45
C SER A 65 -9.83 -20.03 24.98
N ARG A 66 -10.90 -19.29 24.68
CA ARG A 66 -11.32 -18.93 23.32
C ARG A 66 -10.31 -18.05 22.59
N SER A 67 -9.74 -17.07 23.30
CA SER A 67 -8.64 -16.24 22.78
C SER A 67 -7.45 -17.10 22.37
N ALA A 68 -7.01 -18.01 23.25
CA ALA A 68 -5.93 -18.94 22.94
C ALA A 68 -6.27 -19.87 21.76
N ALA A 69 -7.49 -20.40 21.69
CA ALA A 69 -7.95 -21.22 20.56
C ALA A 69 -7.90 -20.45 19.24
N PHE A 70 -8.32 -19.18 19.22
CA PHE A 70 -8.24 -18.32 18.04
C PHE A 70 -6.79 -18.14 17.56
N PHE A 71 -5.85 -17.82 18.47
CA PHE A 71 -4.46 -17.60 18.08
C PHE A 71 -3.72 -18.88 17.67
N ARG A 72 -4.22 -20.06 18.07
CA ARG A 72 -3.74 -21.38 17.59
C ARG A 72 -4.18 -21.72 16.17
N LEU A 73 -5.13 -20.99 15.58
CA LEU A 73 -5.54 -21.23 14.19
C LEU A 73 -4.36 -21.12 13.22
N PRO A 74 -4.39 -21.87 12.09
CA PRO A 74 -3.48 -21.66 10.98
C PRO A 74 -3.45 -20.20 10.54
N GLU A 75 -2.28 -19.72 10.13
CA GLU A 75 -2.10 -18.31 9.75
C GLU A 75 -3.07 -17.86 8.65
N ALA A 76 -3.36 -18.73 7.68
CA ALA A 76 -4.33 -18.44 6.62
C ALA A 76 -5.73 -18.12 7.15
N ASP A 77 -6.19 -18.82 8.18
CA ASP A 77 -7.52 -18.64 8.76
C ASP A 77 -7.59 -17.36 9.61
N LYS A 78 -6.51 -17.06 10.35
CA LYS A 78 -6.37 -15.77 11.05
C LYS A 78 -6.34 -14.61 10.05
N LEU A 79 -5.62 -14.75 8.94
CA LEU A 79 -5.54 -13.74 7.89
C LEU A 79 -6.87 -13.57 7.13
N ALA A 80 -7.72 -14.59 7.05
CA ALA A 80 -9.04 -14.48 6.43
C ALA A 80 -9.96 -13.47 7.16
N VAL A 81 -9.72 -13.27 8.46
CA VAL A 81 -10.42 -12.28 9.31
C VAL A 81 -9.55 -11.06 9.62
N SER A 82 -8.58 -10.76 8.76
CA SER A 82 -7.65 -9.64 8.94
C SER A 82 -8.35 -8.32 9.22
N TRP A 83 -7.70 -7.52 10.06
CA TRP A 83 -8.03 -6.14 10.30
C TRP A 83 -7.98 -5.36 9.01
N THR A 84 -9.02 -4.56 8.79
CA THR A 84 -9.19 -3.83 7.54
C THR A 84 -8.83 -2.36 7.66
N THR A 85 -9.35 -1.64 8.65
CA THR A 85 -9.44 -0.17 8.61
C THR A 85 -9.45 0.49 9.99
N PRO A 86 -8.88 1.70 10.16
CA PRO A 86 -8.94 2.45 11.43
C PRO A 86 -10.36 2.69 11.96
N GLU A 87 -11.31 2.90 11.06
CA GLU A 87 -12.70 3.27 11.33
C GLU A 87 -13.53 2.03 11.71
N ALA A 88 -13.24 0.88 11.07
CA ALA A 88 -13.85 -0.38 11.46
C ALA A 88 -13.24 -0.89 12.75
N ASN A 89 -11.92 -0.75 12.88
CA ASN A 89 -11.10 -1.18 14.00
C ASN A 89 -11.42 -2.62 14.49
N ARG A 90 -11.61 -3.53 13.53
CA ARG A 90 -12.09 -4.90 13.77
C ARG A 90 -11.30 -5.88 12.90
N GLY A 91 -10.98 -7.04 13.44
CA GLY A 91 -10.27 -8.13 12.79
C GLY A 91 -8.87 -8.41 13.36
N TYR A 92 -8.16 -9.32 12.71
CA TYR A 92 -6.85 -9.83 13.11
C TYR A 92 -5.68 -8.97 12.62
N THR A 93 -4.73 -8.67 13.51
CA THR A 93 -3.47 -7.99 13.19
C THR A 93 -2.30 -8.93 13.47
N PHE A 94 -1.53 -9.21 12.42
CA PHE A 94 -0.34 -10.06 12.44
C PHE A 94 0.87 -9.43 13.15
N LEU A 95 1.81 -10.28 13.58
CA LEU A 95 3.10 -9.94 14.21
C LEU A 95 3.85 -8.81 13.50
N GLY A 96 4.28 -7.81 14.27
CA GLY A 96 5.12 -6.70 13.79
C GLY A 96 4.42 -5.62 12.96
N ARG A 97 3.08 -5.63 12.85
CA ARG A 97 2.31 -4.61 12.10
C ARG A 97 1.96 -3.36 12.92
N GLU A 98 1.89 -3.45 14.24
CA GLU A 98 1.43 -2.37 15.12
C GLU A 98 2.53 -1.91 16.09
N LYS A 99 2.79 -0.59 16.13
CA LYS A 99 3.60 0.08 17.15
C LYS A 99 2.91 1.35 17.59
N THR A 100 2.52 1.41 18.86
CA THR A 100 1.88 2.60 19.43
C THR A 100 2.91 3.71 19.67
N THR A 101 2.66 4.95 19.22
CA THR A 101 3.60 6.09 19.36
C THR A 101 2.91 7.36 19.87
N GLN A 102 3.61 8.17 20.68
CA GLN A 102 3.14 9.52 21.05
C GLN A 102 3.49 10.55 19.99
N GLN A 103 4.42 10.23 19.10
CA GLN A 103 4.97 11.20 18.17
C GLN A 103 3.94 11.53 17.11
N MET A 104 3.62 12.81 17.01
CA MET A 104 2.84 13.35 15.89
C MET A 104 3.76 13.74 14.73
N ASP A 105 5.06 13.87 15.01
CA ASP A 105 6.11 14.20 14.04
C ASP A 105 6.49 12.95 13.20
N PRO A 106 6.28 12.97 11.87
CA PRO A 106 6.46 11.81 11.00
C PRO A 106 7.86 11.17 11.06
N ASP A 107 8.92 11.96 11.28
CA ASP A 107 10.30 11.48 11.28
C ASP A 107 10.64 10.73 12.57
N GLN A 108 10.14 11.20 13.71
CA GLN A 108 10.28 10.52 15.00
C GLN A 108 9.45 9.23 15.05
N VAL A 109 8.26 9.23 14.46
CA VAL A 109 7.45 8.02 14.25
C VAL A 109 8.21 6.99 13.41
N ALA A 110 8.90 7.41 12.35
CA ALA A 110 9.69 6.53 11.50
C ALA A 110 10.91 5.92 12.23
N ALA A 111 11.57 6.70 13.08
CA ALA A 111 12.70 6.24 13.90
C ALA A 111 12.28 5.20 14.96
N GLU A 112 11.17 5.43 15.68
CA GLU A 112 10.62 4.45 16.64
C GLU A 112 10.17 3.15 15.95
N ARG A 113 9.68 3.26 14.72
CA ARG A 113 9.30 2.10 13.89
C ARG A 113 10.48 1.27 13.40
N ALA A 114 11.63 1.89 13.12
CA ALA A 114 12.83 1.19 12.66
C ALA A 114 13.45 0.25 13.72
N ALA A 115 13.08 0.40 15.01
CA ALA A 115 13.44 -0.57 16.05
C ALA A 115 12.74 -1.93 15.85
N VAL A 116 13.18 -2.98 16.54
CA VAL A 116 12.65 -4.37 16.46
C VAL A 116 11.10 -4.39 16.50
N PRO A 117 10.43 -5.22 15.67
CA PRO A 117 8.97 -5.34 15.64
C PRO A 117 8.39 -5.83 16.99
N ASP A 118 7.21 -5.33 17.37
CA ASP A 118 6.45 -5.87 18.51
C ASP A 118 6.09 -7.33 18.23
N LEU A 119 6.54 -8.23 19.12
CA LEU A 119 6.24 -9.66 19.09
C LEU A 119 4.85 -9.93 19.69
N LYS A 120 3.83 -9.34 19.08
CA LYS A 120 2.43 -9.58 19.45
C LYS A 120 1.56 -9.72 18.21
N GLU A 121 0.52 -10.54 18.34
CA GLU A 121 -0.62 -10.57 17.44
C GLU A 121 -1.89 -10.20 18.20
N THR A 122 -2.84 -9.57 17.51
CA THR A 122 -4.08 -9.06 18.14
C THR A 122 -5.31 -9.42 17.31
N TYR A 123 -6.47 -9.51 17.95
CA TYR A 123 -7.76 -9.67 17.29
C TYR A 123 -8.79 -8.75 17.95
N GLU A 124 -9.44 -7.94 17.12
CA GLU A 124 -10.25 -6.82 17.58
C GLU A 124 -11.72 -6.98 17.16
N MET A 125 -12.63 -6.65 18.07
CA MET A 125 -14.07 -6.66 17.82
C MET A 125 -14.78 -5.51 18.55
N GLY A 126 -15.93 -5.09 18.05
CA GLY A 126 -16.80 -4.10 18.70
C GLY A 126 -18.18 -4.69 19.00
N LEU A 127 -19.13 -3.84 19.38
CA LEU A 127 -20.53 -4.26 19.57
C LEU A 127 -21.11 -4.86 18.27
N GLU A 128 -21.96 -5.88 18.41
CA GLU A 128 -22.77 -6.43 17.32
C GLU A 128 -24.17 -6.84 17.82
N PRO A 129 -25.26 -6.52 17.09
CA PRO A 129 -25.29 -5.79 15.82
C PRO A 129 -24.92 -4.32 15.99
N HIS A 130 -24.19 -3.76 15.02
CA HIS A 130 -23.89 -2.33 14.93
C HIS A 130 -24.35 -1.79 13.57
N PRO A 131 -24.91 -0.57 13.47
CA PRO A 131 -25.58 -0.08 12.25
C PRO A 131 -24.71 -0.06 10.99
N SER A 132 -23.41 0.19 11.15
CA SER A 132 -22.49 0.46 10.03
C SER A 132 -21.21 -0.36 10.04
N LEU A 133 -20.91 -1.09 11.13
CA LEU A 133 -19.63 -1.75 11.33
C LEU A 133 -19.89 -3.22 11.71
N HIS A 134 -19.23 -4.15 11.01
CA HIS A 134 -19.42 -5.59 11.24
C HIS A 134 -18.14 -6.22 11.77
N ASN A 135 -18.29 -7.11 12.75
CA ASN A 135 -17.19 -7.92 13.26
C ASN A 135 -16.78 -8.97 12.22
N ARG A 136 -15.49 -9.33 12.21
CA ARG A 136 -14.93 -10.33 11.30
C ARG A 136 -14.74 -11.65 12.04
N TRP A 137 -15.82 -12.40 12.23
CA TRP A 137 -15.78 -13.63 13.01
C TRP A 137 -15.02 -14.75 12.29
N PRO A 138 -14.19 -15.54 13.01
CA PRO A 138 -13.65 -16.78 12.46
C PRO A 138 -14.77 -17.79 12.20
N ALA A 139 -14.48 -18.83 11.41
CA ALA A 139 -15.39 -19.95 11.29
C ALA A 139 -15.54 -20.64 12.66
N GLU A 140 -16.78 -20.88 13.10
CA GLU A 140 -17.08 -21.54 14.37
C GLU A 140 -17.02 -23.07 14.20
N GLU A 141 -15.81 -23.57 13.95
CA GLU A 141 -15.53 -25.00 13.79
C GLU A 141 -14.54 -25.47 14.88
N GLY A 142 -14.69 -26.71 15.36
CA GLY A 142 -13.81 -27.31 16.37
C GLY A 142 -13.76 -26.49 17.67
N ASP A 143 -12.56 -26.14 18.13
CA ASP A 143 -12.32 -25.38 19.37
C ASP A 143 -12.95 -23.96 19.36
N LEU A 144 -13.42 -23.47 18.21
CA LEU A 144 -14.08 -22.16 18.08
C LEU A 144 -15.61 -22.24 18.03
N GLU A 145 -16.22 -23.42 18.19
CA GLU A 145 -17.68 -23.53 18.29
C GLU A 145 -18.22 -22.70 19.46
N GLY A 146 -19.02 -21.68 19.18
CA GLY A 146 -19.56 -20.74 20.18
C GLY A 146 -18.67 -19.53 20.50
N PHE A 147 -17.56 -19.34 19.79
CA PHE A 147 -16.65 -18.22 19.98
C PHE A 147 -17.36 -16.85 19.93
N ARG A 148 -18.25 -16.64 18.97
CA ARG A 148 -18.97 -15.38 18.81
C ARG A 148 -19.86 -15.08 20.01
N ALA A 149 -20.61 -16.09 20.47
CA ALA A 149 -21.51 -15.94 21.61
C ALA A 149 -20.74 -15.63 22.90
N ASP A 150 -19.65 -16.37 23.15
CA ASP A 150 -18.79 -16.16 24.33
C ASP A 150 -18.14 -14.78 24.33
N MET A 151 -17.65 -14.30 23.18
CA MET A 151 -17.03 -12.98 23.07
C MET A 151 -18.04 -11.83 23.25
N MET A 152 -19.28 -11.99 22.75
CA MET A 152 -20.32 -10.98 22.93
C MET A 152 -20.86 -10.94 24.37
N ASP A 153 -20.98 -12.08 25.05
CA ASP A 153 -21.31 -12.10 26.49
C ASP A 153 -20.24 -11.35 27.29
N PHE A 154 -18.97 -11.62 27.01
CA PHE A 154 -17.85 -10.93 27.66
C PHE A 154 -17.86 -9.42 27.35
N TYR A 155 -18.08 -9.02 26.10
CA TYR A 155 -18.18 -7.62 25.68
C TYR A 155 -19.23 -6.86 26.49
N HIS A 156 -20.46 -7.40 26.62
CA HIS A 156 -21.53 -6.75 27.37
C HIS A 156 -21.21 -6.62 28.86
N ARG A 157 -20.54 -7.61 29.45
CA ARG A 157 -20.11 -7.54 30.86
C ARG A 157 -19.03 -6.48 31.08
N CYS A 158 -18.06 -6.37 30.17
CA CYS A 158 -17.07 -5.30 30.20
C CYS A 158 -17.71 -3.91 30.06
N GLN A 159 -18.70 -3.79 29.18
CA GLN A 159 -19.47 -2.55 29.02
C GLN A 159 -20.17 -2.13 30.33
N LEU A 160 -20.80 -3.07 31.04
CA LEU A 160 -21.44 -2.77 32.33
C LEU A 160 -20.41 -2.29 33.37
N ILE A 161 -19.24 -2.92 33.44
CA ILE A 161 -18.18 -2.48 34.35
C ILE A 161 -17.66 -1.09 33.97
N HIS A 162 -17.39 -0.86 32.68
CA HIS A 162 -16.96 0.45 32.17
C HIS A 162 -17.95 1.54 32.56
N HIS A 163 -19.25 1.31 32.34
CA HIS A 163 -20.29 2.24 32.74
C HIS A 163 -20.27 2.53 34.25
N GLN A 164 -20.19 1.50 35.10
CA GLN A 164 -20.12 1.68 36.55
C GLN A 164 -18.86 2.44 37.00
N VAL A 165 -17.71 2.24 36.34
CA VAL A 165 -16.50 3.04 36.60
C VAL A 165 -16.72 4.52 36.24
N MET A 166 -17.39 4.80 35.12
CA MET A 166 -17.73 6.18 34.74
C MET A 166 -18.73 6.82 35.73
N VAL A 167 -19.71 6.06 36.22
CA VAL A 167 -20.65 6.53 37.26
C VAL A 167 -19.91 6.85 38.57
N ALA A 168 -18.94 6.03 38.96
CA ALA A 168 -18.09 6.30 40.13
C ALA A 168 -17.30 7.61 39.96
N ILE A 169 -16.70 7.85 38.78
CA ILE A 169 -16.00 9.10 38.46
C ILE A 169 -16.97 10.29 38.56
N ALA A 170 -18.17 10.18 37.98
CA ALA A 170 -19.15 11.27 37.99
C ALA A 170 -19.64 11.64 39.40
N ILE A 171 -19.91 10.63 40.24
CA ILE A 171 -20.27 10.83 41.65
C ILE A 171 -19.13 11.54 42.39
N ALA A 172 -17.90 11.06 42.25
CA ALA A 172 -16.74 11.63 42.93
C ALA A 172 -16.41 13.07 42.48
N MET A 173 -16.74 13.42 41.23
CA MET A 173 -16.59 14.77 40.69
C MET A 173 -17.80 15.67 40.98
N GLY A 174 -18.87 15.16 41.61
CA GLY A 174 -20.08 15.93 41.91
C GLY A 174 -20.94 16.26 40.68
N LEU A 175 -20.77 15.54 39.56
CA LEU A 175 -21.50 15.75 38.30
C LEU A 175 -22.88 15.07 38.27
N GLY A 176 -23.11 14.16 39.23
CA GLY A 176 -24.31 13.32 39.30
C GLY A 176 -24.10 11.95 38.63
N PRO A 177 -24.79 10.89 39.08
CA PRO A 177 -24.53 9.51 38.66
C PRO A 177 -24.74 9.27 37.15
N ASN A 178 -25.67 9.98 36.53
CA ASN A 178 -26.09 9.76 35.15
C ASN A 178 -25.39 10.68 34.14
N PHE A 179 -24.39 11.46 34.58
CA PHE A 179 -23.74 12.48 33.74
C PHE A 179 -23.18 11.91 32.44
N PHE A 180 -22.62 10.71 32.50
CA PHE A 180 -21.95 10.07 31.38
C PHE A 180 -22.86 9.20 30.49
N ASP A 181 -24.13 8.97 30.87
CA ASP A 181 -24.99 7.97 30.21
C ASP A 181 -25.14 8.24 28.70
N GLY A 182 -25.42 9.50 28.33
CA GLY A 182 -25.56 9.92 26.92
C GLY A 182 -24.24 10.01 26.14
N PHE A 183 -23.10 9.76 26.79
CA PHE A 183 -21.79 9.75 26.13
C PHE A 183 -21.35 8.34 25.74
N PHE A 184 -22.03 7.29 26.20
CA PHE A 184 -21.63 5.90 26.01
C PHE A 184 -22.77 4.97 25.53
N ASP A 185 -23.98 5.49 25.31
CA ASP A 185 -25.16 4.72 24.89
C ASP A 185 -25.05 4.09 23.50
N ALA A 186 -24.22 4.62 22.60
CA ALA A 186 -23.92 3.98 21.31
C ALA A 186 -22.95 2.81 21.42
N CYS A 187 -22.27 2.65 22.57
CA CYS A 187 -21.42 1.51 22.89
C CYS A 187 -20.25 1.30 21.92
N ASP A 188 -19.63 2.39 21.44
CA ASP A 188 -18.50 2.41 20.49
C ASP A 188 -17.16 1.90 21.09
N HIS A 189 -17.26 0.98 22.05
CA HIS A 189 -16.13 0.34 22.69
C HIS A 189 -15.47 -0.70 21.78
N GLN A 190 -14.29 -1.14 22.18
CA GLN A 190 -13.53 -2.14 21.43
C GLN A 190 -12.95 -3.19 22.37
N LEU A 191 -13.17 -4.46 22.06
CA LEU A 191 -12.55 -5.58 22.73
C LEU A 191 -11.37 -6.08 21.87
N ARG A 192 -10.18 -6.12 22.46
CA ARG A 192 -8.95 -6.58 21.83
C ARG A 192 -8.40 -7.77 22.58
N LEU A 193 -8.29 -8.89 21.89
CA LEU A 193 -7.54 -10.06 22.33
C LEU A 193 -6.07 -9.85 21.95
N LEU A 194 -5.14 -10.12 22.86
CA LEU A 194 -3.70 -10.01 22.62
C LEU A 194 -3.02 -11.33 22.94
N HIS A 195 -2.12 -11.74 22.06
CA HIS A 195 -1.23 -12.87 22.25
C HIS A 195 0.21 -12.46 21.94
N TYR A 196 1.08 -12.70 22.91
CA TYR A 196 2.52 -12.60 22.79
C TYR A 196 3.05 -14.03 22.69
N PRO A 197 3.56 -14.45 21.51
CA PRO A 197 4.07 -15.80 21.33
C PRO A 197 5.24 -16.13 22.25
N GLU A 198 5.49 -17.42 22.42
CA GLU A 198 6.71 -17.90 23.05
C GLU A 198 7.94 -17.36 22.32
N VAL A 199 8.91 -16.84 23.05
CA VAL A 199 10.11 -16.29 22.45
C VAL A 199 11.35 -16.49 23.31
N LYS A 200 12.50 -16.65 22.65
CA LYS A 200 13.79 -16.74 23.32
C LYS A 200 14.19 -15.40 23.92
N ALA A 201 14.85 -15.45 25.08
CA ALA A 201 15.16 -14.27 25.89
C ALA A 201 16.04 -13.21 25.17
N ASP A 202 16.78 -13.60 24.13
CA ASP A 202 17.61 -12.71 23.32
C ASP A 202 16.80 -11.79 22.36
N VAL A 203 15.54 -12.12 22.08
CA VAL A 203 14.69 -11.39 21.12
C VAL A 203 13.90 -10.23 21.78
N PHE A 204 13.65 -10.26 23.09
CA PHE A 204 12.67 -9.39 23.78
C PHE A 204 13.07 -7.91 24.00
N ARG A 205 14.23 -7.44 23.52
CA ARG A 205 14.80 -6.11 23.87
C ARG A 205 14.10 -4.87 23.25
N ALA A 206 12.81 -4.91 22.96
CA ALA A 206 12.05 -3.86 22.25
C ALA A 206 11.13 -3.01 23.17
N LYS A 207 10.78 -1.80 22.72
CA LYS A 207 10.41 -0.61 23.51
C LYS A 207 8.90 -0.38 23.75
N PRO A 208 8.52 0.48 24.74
CA PRO A 208 7.16 0.81 25.20
C PRO A 208 6.07 1.17 24.18
N GLY A 209 4.80 0.87 24.49
CA GLY A 209 3.58 1.32 23.77
C GLY A 209 2.38 1.58 24.72
N GLN A 210 1.39 2.39 24.29
CA GLN A 210 0.27 2.94 25.11
C GLN A 210 -1.14 2.56 24.59
N ASP A 211 -2.19 3.08 25.25
CA ASP A 211 -3.60 2.93 24.88
C ASP A 211 -4.24 4.28 24.50
N TYR A 212 -5.24 4.24 23.59
CA TYR A 212 -5.98 5.41 23.12
C TYR A 212 -7.50 5.24 23.37
N GLY A 213 -8.01 5.70 24.51
CA GLY A 213 -9.43 5.57 24.89
C GLY A 213 -9.83 6.46 26.08
N SER A 214 -11.02 6.24 26.67
CA SER A 214 -11.42 6.90 27.93
C SER A 214 -10.90 6.12 29.14
N VAL A 215 -11.29 4.85 29.27
CA VAL A 215 -10.81 3.92 30.27
C VAL A 215 -10.59 2.56 29.61
N THR A 216 -9.43 1.94 29.82
CA THR A 216 -9.17 0.56 29.41
C THR A 216 -9.42 -0.37 30.59
N LEU A 217 -10.18 -1.44 30.39
CA LEU A 217 -10.25 -2.59 31.30
C LEU A 217 -9.29 -3.66 30.77
N LEU A 218 -8.22 -3.94 31.50
CA LEU A 218 -7.19 -4.88 31.12
C LEU A 218 -7.24 -6.11 32.02
N PHE A 219 -7.46 -7.26 31.39
CA PHE A 219 -7.37 -8.59 31.98
C PHE A 219 -6.04 -9.19 31.55
N GLN A 220 -5.23 -9.62 32.50
CA GLN A 220 -3.92 -10.22 32.23
C GLN A 220 -3.80 -11.60 32.88
N ASP A 221 -3.03 -12.48 32.26
CA ASP A 221 -2.63 -13.74 32.87
C ASP A 221 -1.58 -13.55 33.99
N ASP A 222 -1.07 -14.65 34.51
CA ASP A 222 -0.10 -14.69 35.61
C ASP A 222 1.35 -14.47 35.16
N ARG A 223 1.62 -14.23 33.87
CA ARG A 223 2.98 -14.09 33.33
C ARG A 223 3.62 -12.76 33.71
N GLY A 224 2.82 -11.69 33.76
CA GLY A 224 3.30 -10.33 34.05
C GLY A 224 3.90 -9.62 32.83
N GLY A 225 4.87 -8.73 33.06
CA GLY A 225 5.52 -7.92 32.01
C GLY A 225 4.88 -6.55 31.77
N LEU A 226 3.66 -6.29 32.26
CA LEU A 226 3.09 -4.94 32.22
C LEU A 226 3.86 -4.02 33.17
N GLN A 227 4.27 -2.85 32.68
CA GLN A 227 4.95 -1.80 33.43
C GLN A 227 4.25 -0.46 33.25
N VAL A 228 4.13 0.30 34.33
CA VAL A 228 3.56 1.65 34.37
C VAL A 228 4.65 2.64 34.74
N LYS A 229 4.68 3.80 34.07
CA LYS A 229 5.66 4.84 34.33
C LYS A 229 5.28 5.63 35.58
N SER A 230 6.16 5.63 36.56
CA SER A 230 6.03 6.41 37.79
C SER A 230 6.13 7.92 37.53
N PRO A 231 5.66 8.76 38.47
CA PRO A 231 5.89 10.20 38.44
C PRO A 231 7.39 10.58 38.45
N THR A 232 8.25 9.70 38.98
CA THR A 232 9.71 9.85 38.98
C THR A 232 10.35 9.49 37.63
N GLY A 233 9.56 9.07 36.64
CA GLY A 233 9.99 8.75 35.28
C GLY A 233 10.45 7.30 35.07
N ASN A 234 10.45 6.48 36.12
CA ASN A 234 10.87 5.08 36.08
C ASN A 234 9.70 4.17 35.69
N TYR A 235 9.97 3.03 35.05
CA TYR A 235 8.94 1.99 34.85
C TYR A 235 8.87 1.08 36.09
N VAL A 236 7.65 0.77 36.52
CA VAL A 236 7.30 -0.05 37.68
C VAL A 236 6.39 -1.19 37.22
N ASP A 237 6.67 -2.42 37.68
CA ASP A 237 5.87 -3.59 37.30
C ASP A 237 4.47 -3.54 37.90
N ALA A 238 3.46 -3.72 37.04
CA ALA A 238 2.08 -3.90 37.41
C ALA A 238 1.81 -5.39 37.61
N THR A 239 2.24 -5.89 38.76
CA THR A 239 2.18 -7.32 39.14
C THR A 239 0.77 -7.88 38.99
N PRO A 240 0.57 -8.99 38.25
CA PRO A 240 -0.74 -9.63 38.15
C PRO A 240 -1.28 -10.07 39.51
N ILE A 241 -2.54 -9.73 39.79
CA ILE A 241 -3.28 -10.17 40.98
C ILE A 241 -4.49 -10.99 40.49
N PRO A 242 -4.62 -12.27 40.88
CA PRO A 242 -5.75 -13.10 40.48
C PRO A 242 -7.10 -12.48 40.85
N GLY A 243 -8.10 -12.60 39.98
CA GLY A 243 -9.45 -12.06 40.21
C GLY A 243 -9.54 -10.54 40.19
N THR A 244 -8.58 -9.86 39.53
CA THR A 244 -8.59 -8.40 39.39
C THR A 244 -8.59 -7.92 37.95
N ILE A 245 -9.06 -6.69 37.76
CA ILE A 245 -9.00 -5.94 36.50
C ILE A 245 -8.05 -4.76 36.71
N VAL A 246 -7.05 -4.64 35.85
CA VAL A 246 -6.24 -3.41 35.79
C VAL A 246 -7.01 -2.39 34.98
N VAL A 247 -7.26 -1.22 35.56
CA VAL A 247 -8.04 -0.18 34.90
C VAL A 247 -7.22 1.09 34.79
N ASN A 248 -7.06 1.62 33.58
CA ASN A 248 -6.35 2.87 33.34
C ASN A 248 -7.16 3.88 32.54
N ALA A 249 -6.95 5.15 32.84
CA ALA A 249 -7.50 6.23 32.03
C ALA A 249 -6.66 6.41 30.75
N GLY A 250 -7.32 6.69 29.63
CA GLY A 250 -6.68 7.00 28.36
C GLY A 250 -6.69 8.50 28.05
N ASP A 251 -6.04 8.85 26.94
CA ASP A 251 -5.78 10.24 26.53
C ASP A 251 -7.05 11.09 26.42
N LEU A 252 -8.17 10.48 25.97
CA LEU A 252 -9.41 11.22 25.75
C LEU A 252 -10.06 11.62 27.09
N LEU A 253 -10.00 10.77 28.12
CA LEU A 253 -10.49 11.11 29.46
C LEU A 253 -9.56 12.11 30.17
N ALA A 254 -8.24 12.00 29.98
CA ALA A 254 -7.29 12.98 30.48
C ALA A 254 -7.60 14.38 29.89
N ARG A 255 -7.78 14.46 28.56
CA ARG A 255 -8.21 15.68 27.86
C ARG A 255 -9.54 16.20 28.38
N TRP A 256 -10.53 15.32 28.51
CA TRP A 256 -11.87 15.66 28.97
C TRP A 256 -11.84 16.26 30.38
N SER A 257 -10.98 15.75 31.25
CA SER A 257 -10.80 16.21 32.62
C SER A 257 -9.84 17.40 32.80
N ASN A 258 -9.38 18.03 31.72
CA ASN A 258 -8.35 19.09 31.75
C ASN A 258 -6.99 18.68 32.37
N ASP A 259 -6.61 17.41 32.19
CA ASP A 259 -5.48 16.70 32.84
C ASP A 259 -5.56 16.58 34.37
N THR A 260 -6.75 16.72 34.96
CA THR A 260 -6.93 16.35 36.38
C THR A 260 -6.82 14.83 36.55
N ILE A 261 -7.37 14.04 35.62
CA ILE A 261 -7.12 12.60 35.46
C ILE A 261 -5.89 12.38 34.58
N LYS A 262 -5.04 11.41 34.94
CA LYS A 262 -3.79 11.10 34.22
C LYS A 262 -3.97 9.95 33.24
N SER A 263 -3.56 10.16 31.99
CA SER A 263 -3.27 9.09 31.03
C SER A 263 -1.79 8.73 31.18
N THR A 264 -1.50 7.62 31.86
CA THR A 264 -0.12 7.28 32.25
C THR A 264 0.53 6.34 31.25
N LEU A 265 1.78 6.65 30.90
CA LEU A 265 2.62 5.83 30.02
C LEU A 265 2.80 4.42 30.62
N HIS A 266 2.55 3.39 29.81
CA HIS A 266 2.77 2.00 30.20
C HIS A 266 3.43 1.23 29.06
N ARG A 267 3.78 -0.04 29.30
CA ARG A 267 4.35 -0.96 28.31
C ARG A 267 4.26 -2.40 28.75
N VAL A 268 4.43 -3.33 27.81
CA VAL A 268 4.69 -4.73 28.11
C VAL A 268 6.15 -5.03 27.75
N VAL A 269 6.91 -5.51 28.74
CA VAL A 269 8.29 -5.99 28.60
C VAL A 269 8.37 -7.49 28.90
N GLU A 270 9.59 -8.02 28.89
CA GLU A 270 9.84 -9.40 29.28
C GLU A 270 9.24 -9.72 30.65
N PRO A 271 8.54 -10.86 30.79
CA PRO A 271 8.06 -11.32 32.08
C PRO A 271 9.19 -11.34 33.14
N PRO A 272 8.92 -10.92 34.39
CA PRO A 272 9.92 -10.97 35.46
C PRO A 272 10.33 -12.42 35.80
N ARG A 273 9.48 -13.40 35.50
CA ARG A 273 9.73 -14.83 35.72
C ARG A 273 10.14 -15.50 34.41
N ARG A 274 11.36 -16.05 34.39
CA ARG A 274 11.92 -16.84 33.28
C ARG A 274 11.71 -18.34 33.54
N GLU A 275 11.27 -19.09 32.53
CA GLU A 275 11.16 -20.55 32.57
C GLU A 275 12.15 -21.15 31.55
N GLY A 276 13.35 -21.51 32.00
CA GLY A 276 14.39 -22.03 31.09
C GLY A 276 15.04 -20.94 30.24
N ASP A 277 15.21 -21.17 28.94
CA ASP A 277 15.80 -20.20 27.99
C ASP A 277 14.76 -19.39 27.19
N GLU A 278 13.47 -19.62 27.47
CA GLU A 278 12.35 -19.09 26.72
C GLU A 278 11.35 -18.41 27.67
N TYR A 279 10.62 -17.43 27.14
CA TYR A 279 9.46 -16.84 27.80
C TYR A 279 8.20 -17.49 27.25
N PRO A 280 7.34 -18.09 28.09
CA PRO A 280 6.13 -18.75 27.65
C PRO A 280 5.12 -17.76 27.06
N PRO A 281 4.11 -18.23 26.29
CA PRO A 281 3.08 -17.37 25.73
C PRO A 281 2.36 -16.57 26.81
N ARG A 282 2.13 -15.29 26.51
CA ARG A 282 1.36 -14.37 27.36
C ARG A 282 0.08 -13.96 26.65
N TYR A 283 -1.05 -14.06 27.34
CA TYR A 283 -2.35 -13.61 26.88
C TYR A 283 -2.85 -12.44 27.73
N SER A 284 -3.45 -11.47 27.06
CA SER A 284 -4.21 -10.43 27.74
C SER A 284 -5.40 -10.00 26.90
N ILE A 285 -6.43 -9.47 27.57
CA ILE A 285 -7.65 -8.98 26.92
C ILE A 285 -7.81 -7.53 27.37
N ALA A 286 -7.89 -6.62 26.41
CA ALA A 286 -8.09 -5.19 26.65
C ALA A 286 -9.45 -4.77 26.12
N PHE A 287 -10.30 -4.22 26.98
CA PHE A 287 -11.55 -3.57 26.59
C PHE A 287 -11.36 -2.05 26.65
N PHE A 288 -11.34 -1.41 25.49
CA PHE A 288 -11.22 0.03 25.34
C PHE A 288 -12.60 0.68 25.41
N GLY A 289 -12.91 1.27 26.55
CA GLY A 289 -14.11 2.09 26.70
C GLY A 289 -13.92 3.42 25.98
N ASN A 290 -14.65 3.63 24.88
CA ASN A 290 -14.67 4.90 24.15
C ASN A 290 -16.02 5.62 24.31
N PRO A 291 -16.04 6.96 24.37
CA PRO A 291 -17.26 7.74 24.18
C PRO A 291 -17.78 7.56 22.76
N ASN A 292 -19.09 7.74 22.57
CA ASN A 292 -19.73 7.64 21.26
C ASN A 292 -18.99 8.46 20.22
N PHE A 293 -18.78 7.89 19.04
CA PHE A 293 -17.98 8.51 17.98
C PHE A 293 -18.61 9.81 17.48
N SER A 294 -19.92 9.98 17.60
CA SER A 294 -20.62 11.23 17.26
C SER A 294 -20.43 12.35 18.28
N THR A 295 -19.91 12.07 19.47
CA THR A 295 -19.90 13.04 20.58
C THR A 295 -18.68 13.94 20.54
N THR A 296 -18.92 15.24 20.77
CA THR A 296 -17.87 16.23 20.99
C THR A 296 -17.44 16.23 22.45
N ILE A 297 -16.15 16.03 22.68
CA ILE A 297 -15.51 16.02 24.00
C ILE A 297 -15.01 17.43 24.31
N GLU A 298 -15.68 18.08 25.27
CA GLU A 298 -15.32 19.39 25.83
C GLU A 298 -14.97 19.26 27.31
N THR A 299 -14.13 20.16 27.82
CA THR A 299 -13.64 20.13 29.20
C THR A 299 -14.78 20.00 30.23
N LEU A 300 -14.66 19.02 31.13
CA LEU A 300 -15.67 18.71 32.15
C LEU A 300 -15.94 19.89 33.10
N PRO A 301 -17.20 20.15 33.48
CA PRO A 301 -17.52 21.10 34.54
C PRO A 301 -16.77 20.76 35.84
N GLY A 302 -16.34 21.78 36.58
CA GLY A 302 -15.60 21.61 37.84
C GLY A 302 -14.12 21.26 37.70
N THR A 303 -13.59 21.11 36.47
CA THR A 303 -12.15 20.86 36.21
C THR A 303 -11.37 22.12 35.80
N PHE A 304 -12.02 23.28 35.85
CA PHE A 304 -11.46 24.60 35.54
C PHE A 304 -12.20 25.67 36.36
N LEU A 305 -11.53 26.82 36.64
CA LEU A 305 -12.14 27.94 37.38
C LEU A 305 -12.60 29.04 36.44
N LYS A 306 -11.82 29.33 35.40
CA LYS A 306 -12.13 30.30 34.32
C LYS A 306 -12.05 29.60 32.97
N GLU A 307 -12.77 30.14 31.98
CA GLU A 307 -12.71 29.64 30.59
C GLU A 307 -11.28 29.62 30.02
N GLU A 308 -10.45 30.57 30.44
CA GLU A 308 -9.03 30.67 30.08
C GLU A 308 -8.18 29.51 30.59
N ASP A 309 -8.64 28.78 31.63
CA ASP A 309 -7.93 27.64 32.21
C ASP A 309 -8.16 26.34 31.41
N LYS A 310 -9.02 26.36 30.38
CA LYS A 310 -9.23 25.22 29.49
C LYS A 310 -8.00 25.02 28.60
N LYS A 311 -7.27 23.92 28.82
CA LYS A 311 -6.06 23.60 28.06
C LYS A 311 -6.34 23.15 26.63
N TYR A 312 -7.53 22.62 26.39
CA TYR A 312 -7.89 21.93 25.15
C TYR A 312 -9.16 22.50 24.54
N LYS A 313 -9.16 22.61 23.21
CA LYS A 313 -10.38 22.84 22.43
C LYS A 313 -11.23 21.56 22.37
N GLY A 314 -12.53 21.71 22.17
CA GLY A 314 -13.43 20.58 21.92
C GLY A 314 -12.99 19.76 20.70
N VAL A 315 -13.10 18.43 20.79
CA VAL A 315 -12.78 17.50 19.70
C VAL A 315 -13.85 16.44 19.57
N ASN A 316 -14.16 16.00 18.35
CA ASN A 316 -15.02 14.84 18.15
C ASN A 316 -14.29 13.55 18.56
N SER A 317 -14.98 12.67 19.31
CA SER A 317 -14.43 11.41 19.82
C SER A 317 -13.96 10.48 18.71
N GLY A 318 -14.82 10.23 17.72
CA GLY A 318 -14.53 9.34 16.59
C GLY A 318 -13.35 9.84 15.74
N GLU A 319 -13.34 11.15 15.43
CA GLU A 319 -12.24 11.78 14.69
C GLU A 319 -10.91 11.69 15.45
N TYR A 320 -10.93 11.91 16.77
CA TYR A 320 -9.73 11.83 17.59
C TYR A 320 -9.14 10.41 17.62
N ILE A 321 -9.98 9.41 17.90
CA ILE A 321 -9.57 8.00 17.97
C ILE A 321 -9.07 7.53 16.61
N THR A 322 -9.82 7.80 15.54
CA THR A 322 -9.45 7.36 14.20
C THR A 322 -8.18 8.07 13.70
N GLY A 323 -8.02 9.36 13.99
CA GLY A 323 -6.80 10.11 13.69
C GLY A 323 -5.55 9.52 14.37
N ARG A 324 -5.65 9.12 15.65
CA ARG A 324 -4.56 8.46 16.38
C ARG A 324 -4.22 7.09 15.78
N LEU A 325 -5.23 6.30 15.41
CA LEU A 325 -5.04 5.00 14.76
C LEU A 325 -4.39 5.14 13.36
N ALA A 326 -4.78 6.15 12.58
CA ALA A 326 -4.23 6.42 11.25
C ALA A 326 -2.75 6.87 11.32
N VAL A 327 -2.41 7.80 12.21
CA VAL A 327 -1.01 8.25 12.41
C VAL A 327 -0.11 7.08 12.82
N THR A 328 -0.61 6.22 13.71
CA THR A 328 0.08 5.02 14.19
C THR A 328 0.38 4.02 13.07
N ARG A 329 -0.39 4.03 11.97
CA ARG A 329 -0.30 3.02 10.89
C ARG A 329 0.20 3.55 9.53
N ARG A 330 0.47 4.87 9.38
CA ARG A 330 0.99 5.52 8.15
C ARG A 330 2.35 5.04 7.65
N ARG A 331 2.44 4.25 6.57
CA ARG A 331 3.75 3.86 5.98
C ARG A 331 4.24 4.91 4.97
N ARG A 332 5.04 5.88 5.43
CA ARG A 332 5.89 6.67 4.51
C ARG A 332 7.23 5.97 4.33
N TYR A 333 7.49 5.50 3.12
CA TYR A 333 8.73 4.84 2.75
C TYR A 333 9.78 5.90 2.36
N GLY A 334 11.04 5.71 2.74
CA GLY A 334 12.12 6.62 2.36
C GLY A 334 12.38 6.65 0.84
N LEU A 335 13.04 7.71 0.36
CA LEU A 335 13.34 7.93 -1.06
C LEU A 335 13.97 6.69 -1.75
N GLY A 336 14.91 6.03 -1.09
CA GLY A 336 15.58 4.83 -1.61
C GLY A 336 14.63 3.65 -1.84
N SER A 337 13.67 3.42 -0.94
CA SER A 337 12.65 2.39 -1.11
C SER A 337 11.61 2.75 -2.19
N GLY A 338 11.30 4.03 -2.40
CA GLY A 338 10.45 4.46 -3.52
C GLY A 338 11.11 4.23 -4.87
N LEU A 339 12.38 4.63 -5.03
CA LEU A 339 13.15 4.40 -6.25
C LEU A 339 13.31 2.91 -6.57
N ARG A 340 13.54 2.08 -5.54
CA ARG A 340 13.62 0.62 -5.71
C ARG A 340 12.32 0.05 -6.25
N ARG A 341 11.17 0.47 -5.70
CA ARG A 341 9.85 -0.02 -6.12
C ARG A 341 9.56 0.29 -7.59
N MET A 342 9.98 1.44 -8.11
CA MET A 342 9.83 1.79 -9.54
C MET A 342 10.45 0.75 -10.47
N VAL A 343 11.50 0.05 -10.03
CA VAL A 343 12.21 -0.96 -10.82
C VAL A 343 11.95 -2.41 -10.38
N THR A 344 11.22 -2.63 -9.28
CA THR A 344 10.92 -3.99 -8.79
C THR A 344 9.44 -4.36 -8.80
N VAL A 345 8.53 -3.39 -8.86
CA VAL A 345 7.08 -3.63 -8.83
C VAL A 345 6.46 -3.09 -10.12
N PHE A 346 5.70 -3.95 -10.81
CA PHE A 346 5.10 -3.65 -12.12
C PHE A 346 3.60 -3.96 -12.09
N PRO A 347 2.74 -3.07 -11.58
CA PRO A 347 1.30 -3.27 -11.50
C PRO A 347 0.64 -3.05 -12.87
N LEU A 348 0.83 -4.01 -13.79
CA LEU A 348 0.38 -3.92 -15.19
C LEU A 348 -1.14 -3.74 -15.37
N ARG A 349 -1.95 -3.96 -14.33
CA ARG A 349 -3.41 -3.74 -14.36
C ARG A 349 -3.82 -2.39 -13.77
N ASP A 350 -2.91 -1.61 -13.18
CA ASP A 350 -3.21 -0.27 -12.71
C ASP A 350 -3.10 0.72 -13.87
N ALA A 351 -4.24 1.31 -14.25
CA ALA A 351 -4.30 2.29 -15.32
C ALA A 351 -3.51 3.57 -15.00
N ALA A 352 -3.40 3.96 -13.72
CA ALA A 352 -2.59 5.10 -13.31
C ALA A 352 -1.10 4.82 -13.52
N TRP A 353 -0.64 3.61 -13.18
CA TRP A 353 0.73 3.18 -13.42
C TRP A 353 1.05 3.08 -14.92
N LEU A 354 0.17 2.46 -15.72
CA LEU A 354 0.34 2.38 -17.17
C LEU A 354 0.41 3.77 -17.80
N SER A 355 -0.43 4.70 -17.33
CA SER A 355 -0.43 6.08 -17.78
C SER A 355 0.92 6.75 -17.55
N VAL A 356 1.45 6.74 -16.32
CA VAL A 356 2.72 7.41 -16.00
C VAL A 356 3.91 6.76 -16.70
N VAL A 357 3.90 5.44 -16.92
CA VAL A 357 4.93 4.75 -17.71
C VAL A 357 4.88 5.17 -19.18
N LEU A 358 3.70 5.24 -19.78
CA LEU A 358 3.52 5.71 -21.16
C LEU A 358 3.94 7.17 -21.31
N LEU A 359 3.60 8.03 -20.35
CA LEU A 359 4.02 9.43 -20.34
C LEU A 359 5.55 9.57 -20.17
N THR A 360 6.16 8.73 -19.34
CA THR A 360 7.63 8.70 -19.18
C THR A 360 8.30 8.28 -20.48
N PHE A 361 7.80 7.22 -21.11
CA PHE A 361 8.28 6.75 -22.41
C PHE A 361 8.07 7.80 -23.51
N ALA A 362 6.90 8.44 -23.54
CA ALA A 362 6.59 9.50 -24.49
C ALA A 362 7.55 10.69 -24.35
N SER A 363 7.86 11.09 -23.12
CA SER A 363 8.81 12.16 -22.81
C SER A 363 10.22 11.78 -23.23
N SER A 364 10.65 10.53 -23.01
CA SER A 364 11.93 10.03 -23.51
C SER A 364 12.01 10.06 -25.04
N ALA A 365 10.94 9.67 -25.74
CA ALA A 365 10.88 9.76 -27.19
C ALA A 365 10.95 11.22 -27.68
N LEU A 366 10.31 12.16 -26.97
CA LEU A 366 10.43 13.60 -27.27
C LEU A 366 11.84 14.14 -27.01
N ILE A 367 12.54 13.67 -25.96
CA ILE A 367 13.94 14.05 -25.72
C ILE A 367 14.80 13.61 -26.90
N VAL A 368 14.62 12.35 -27.35
CA VAL A 368 15.32 11.80 -28.51
C VAL A 368 15.02 12.62 -29.77
N ALA A 369 13.74 12.94 -30.02
CA ALA A 369 13.33 13.75 -31.15
C ALA A 369 13.94 15.17 -31.12
N ALA A 370 13.88 15.83 -29.96
CA ALA A 370 14.44 17.17 -29.77
C ALA A 370 15.96 17.18 -29.90
N PHE A 371 16.62 16.14 -29.39
CA PHE A 371 18.06 15.96 -29.50
C PHE A 371 18.49 15.78 -30.97
N PHE A 372 17.84 14.88 -31.72
CA PHE A 372 18.12 14.70 -33.16
C PHE A 372 17.71 15.91 -34.01
N ARG A 373 16.83 16.77 -33.52
CA ARG A 373 16.55 18.06 -34.18
C ARG A 373 17.62 19.11 -33.90
N LEU A 374 18.18 19.15 -32.69
CA LEU A 374 19.17 20.14 -32.26
C LEU A 374 20.59 19.79 -32.68
N LEU A 375 20.97 18.51 -32.56
CA LEU A 375 22.35 18.05 -32.73
C LEU A 375 22.93 18.40 -34.11
N PRO A 376 22.25 18.18 -35.25
CA PRO A 376 22.74 18.61 -36.56
C PRO A 376 22.96 20.11 -36.71
N LEU A 377 22.17 20.93 -35.99
CA LEU A 377 22.25 22.38 -36.06
C LEU A 377 23.47 22.94 -35.30
N VAL A 378 23.90 22.24 -34.25
CA VAL A 378 25.03 22.66 -33.39
C VAL A 378 26.32 21.94 -33.79
N ALA A 379 26.22 20.69 -34.24
CA ALA A 379 27.34 19.84 -34.64
C ALA A 379 27.06 19.17 -35.99
N PRO A 380 27.22 19.87 -37.12
CA PRO A 380 26.83 19.37 -38.45
C PRO A 380 27.50 18.04 -38.86
N TRP A 381 28.68 17.73 -38.30
CA TRP A 381 29.42 16.50 -38.57
C TRP A 381 28.76 15.23 -38.01
N THR A 382 27.72 15.33 -37.18
CA THR A 382 27.00 14.17 -36.64
C THR A 382 25.84 13.69 -37.52
N THR A 383 25.59 14.37 -38.65
CA THR A 383 24.47 14.05 -39.55
C THR A 383 24.64 12.67 -40.19
N PHE A 384 23.56 11.88 -40.23
CA PHE A 384 23.54 10.58 -40.92
C PHE A 384 22.32 10.44 -41.85
N PRO A 385 22.38 9.56 -42.87
CA PRO A 385 21.27 9.36 -43.79
C PRO A 385 19.99 9.01 -43.02
N GLU A 386 18.86 9.60 -43.43
CA GLU A 386 17.52 9.33 -42.89
C GLU A 386 17.21 9.89 -41.48
N GLU A 387 18.14 10.63 -40.85
CA GLU A 387 17.95 11.22 -39.52
C GLU A 387 16.71 12.14 -39.43
N LEU A 388 16.57 13.06 -40.40
CA LEU A 388 15.48 14.03 -40.47
C LEU A 388 14.20 13.47 -41.10
N THR A 389 14.31 12.41 -41.90
CA THR A 389 13.18 11.83 -42.64
C THR A 389 12.57 10.63 -41.93
N ILE A 390 13.31 9.95 -41.05
CA ILE A 390 12.83 8.76 -40.31
C ILE A 390 13.04 8.96 -38.81
N GLY A 391 14.27 9.29 -38.36
CA GLY A 391 14.61 9.34 -36.94
C GLY A 391 13.75 10.31 -36.11
N ALA A 392 13.86 11.61 -36.38
CA ALA A 392 13.12 12.64 -35.65
C ALA A 392 11.59 12.50 -35.78
N PRO A 393 11.03 12.20 -36.98
CA PRO A 393 9.58 12.07 -37.10
C PRO A 393 9.01 10.79 -36.49
N VAL A 394 9.71 9.66 -36.55
CA VAL A 394 9.29 8.42 -35.85
C VAL A 394 9.29 8.64 -34.35
N ALA A 395 10.33 9.28 -33.80
CA ALA A 395 10.39 9.60 -32.38
C ALA A 395 9.24 10.54 -31.95
N THR A 396 8.92 11.54 -32.79
CA THR A 396 7.79 12.46 -32.56
C THR A 396 6.45 11.75 -32.62
N PHE A 397 6.25 10.85 -33.60
CA PHE A 397 5.01 10.07 -33.74
C PHE A 397 4.82 9.10 -32.57
N VAL A 398 5.85 8.32 -32.23
CA VAL A 398 5.83 7.38 -31.09
C VAL A 398 5.58 8.14 -29.79
N GLY A 399 6.23 9.28 -29.60
CA GLY A 399 6.01 10.17 -28.46
C GLY A 399 4.56 10.68 -28.41
N GLY A 400 4.05 11.24 -29.50
CA GLY A 400 2.69 11.79 -29.59
C GLY A 400 1.60 10.75 -29.33
N VAL A 401 1.71 9.55 -29.91
CA VAL A 401 0.78 8.43 -29.67
C VAL A 401 0.85 7.96 -28.22
N SER A 402 2.05 7.89 -27.64
CA SER A 402 2.23 7.49 -26.24
C SER A 402 1.67 8.53 -25.27
N PHE A 403 1.82 9.83 -25.56
CA PHE A 403 1.17 10.91 -24.80
C PHE A 403 -0.34 10.82 -24.85
N LEU A 404 -0.90 10.54 -26.04
CA LEU A 404 -2.34 10.34 -26.21
C LEU A 404 -2.85 9.18 -25.35
N LEU A 405 -2.24 7.99 -25.50
CA LEU A 405 -2.63 6.80 -24.76
C LEU A 405 -2.46 6.98 -23.24
N GLY A 406 -1.34 7.59 -22.83
CA GLY A 406 -1.06 7.91 -21.43
C GLY A 406 -2.11 8.86 -20.85
N GLY A 407 -2.45 9.93 -21.57
CA GLY A 407 -3.50 10.88 -21.16
C GLY A 407 -4.89 10.26 -21.10
N THR A 408 -5.27 9.44 -22.09
CA THR A 408 -6.53 8.70 -22.07
C THR A 408 -6.61 7.76 -20.86
N LEU A 409 -5.54 7.03 -20.57
CA LEU A 409 -5.48 6.14 -19.40
C LEU A 409 -5.51 6.91 -18.08
N ALA A 410 -4.89 8.09 -17.99
CA ALA A 410 -5.00 8.95 -16.81
C ALA A 410 -6.46 9.33 -16.55
N THR A 411 -7.18 9.72 -17.60
CA THR A 411 -8.60 10.10 -17.50
C THR A 411 -9.48 8.90 -17.12
N LEU A 412 -9.22 7.73 -17.69
CA LEU A 412 -9.94 6.49 -17.30
C LEU A 412 -9.60 6.07 -15.87
N ALA A 413 -8.34 6.20 -15.45
CA ALA A 413 -7.92 5.96 -14.07
C ALA A 413 -8.63 6.90 -13.10
N SER A 414 -8.88 8.16 -13.50
CA SER A 414 -9.58 9.16 -12.68
C SER A 414 -11.01 8.74 -12.30
N PHE A 415 -11.72 8.04 -13.20
CA PHE A 415 -13.05 7.48 -12.90
C PHE A 415 -13.00 6.35 -11.87
N ASN A 416 -11.83 5.74 -11.68
CA ASN A 416 -11.64 4.50 -10.94
C ASN A 416 -10.77 4.68 -9.68
N ILE A 417 -10.39 5.91 -9.31
CA ILE A 417 -9.55 6.20 -8.14
C ILE A 417 -10.14 5.64 -6.84
N GLU A 418 -11.47 5.75 -6.68
CA GLU A 418 -12.21 5.31 -5.49
C GLU A 418 -13.24 4.21 -5.79
N ARG A 419 -12.91 3.26 -6.67
CA ARG A 419 -13.83 2.16 -7.01
C ARG A 419 -13.35 0.78 -6.59
N GLY A 420 -12.04 0.61 -6.43
CA GLY A 420 -11.39 -0.64 -6.07
C GLY A 420 -11.59 -1.02 -4.60
N ARG A 421 -10.72 -1.89 -4.10
CA ARG A 421 -10.86 -2.42 -2.74
C ARG A 421 -10.78 -1.30 -1.71
N PRO A 422 -11.71 -1.21 -0.74
CA PRO A 422 -11.66 -0.19 0.32
C PRO A 422 -10.31 -0.20 1.04
N TYR A 423 -9.67 0.96 1.12
CA TYR A 423 -8.44 1.19 1.89
C TYR A 423 -8.52 2.55 2.56
N TYR A 424 -7.76 2.76 3.62
CA TYR A 424 -7.89 3.95 4.43
C TYR A 424 -6.65 4.80 4.25
N PRO A 425 -6.80 6.03 3.74
CA PRO A 425 -5.69 6.91 3.50
C PRO A 425 -5.17 7.41 4.84
N ASP A 426 -3.86 7.43 4.97
CA ASP A 426 -3.21 7.82 6.20
C ASP A 426 -3.11 9.36 6.38
N ASP A 427 -3.97 10.16 5.74
CA ASP A 427 -3.87 11.63 5.71
C ASP A 427 -4.49 12.36 6.91
N GLY A 428 -4.83 11.64 7.99
CA GLY A 428 -5.30 12.24 9.26
C GLY A 428 -6.72 12.80 9.22
N ALA A 429 -7.40 12.70 8.08
CA ALA A 429 -8.83 13.00 7.90
C ALA A 429 -9.61 11.68 7.79
N ALA A 430 -9.66 10.92 8.88
CA ALA A 430 -10.11 9.54 8.92
C ALA A 430 -11.65 9.41 9.09
N THR A 431 -12.41 10.12 8.26
CA THR A 431 -13.89 10.13 8.28
C THR A 431 -14.51 9.58 7.00
N LYS A 432 -13.70 9.14 6.02
CA LYS A 432 -14.20 8.67 4.72
C LYS A 432 -13.46 7.40 4.28
N VAL A 433 -14.20 6.28 4.18
CA VAL A 433 -13.74 5.06 3.49
C VAL A 433 -13.33 5.46 2.08
N ARG A 434 -12.02 5.56 1.81
CA ARG A 434 -11.57 5.63 0.43
C ARG A 434 -11.55 4.22 -0.13
N ARG A 435 -11.76 4.13 -1.42
CA ARG A 435 -11.60 2.89 -2.16
C ARG A 435 -10.31 3.00 -2.95
N GLY A 436 -9.64 1.87 -3.10
CA GLY A 436 -8.42 1.75 -3.88
C GLY A 436 -8.71 2.04 -5.32
N ARG A 437 -7.66 2.18 -6.13
CA ARG A 437 -7.86 2.22 -7.57
C ARG A 437 -8.49 0.89 -8.02
N ALA A 438 -9.58 0.95 -8.78
CA ALA A 438 -10.05 -0.25 -9.46
C ALA A 438 -9.02 -0.62 -10.53
N LEU A 439 -8.69 -1.91 -10.61
CA LEU A 439 -7.72 -2.41 -11.58
C LEU A 439 -8.42 -2.67 -12.90
N LEU A 440 -7.72 -2.48 -14.01
CA LEU A 440 -8.22 -2.80 -15.35
C LEU A 440 -8.80 -4.22 -15.38
N PHE A 441 -10.01 -4.35 -15.91
CA PHE A 441 -10.76 -5.60 -16.02
C PHE A 441 -11.14 -6.25 -14.68
N SER A 442 -11.08 -5.54 -13.55
CA SER A 442 -11.68 -6.01 -12.30
C SER A 442 -13.20 -5.82 -12.33
N ARG A 443 -13.94 -6.45 -11.40
CA ARG A 443 -15.41 -6.31 -11.35
C ARG A 443 -15.85 -4.88 -11.02
N GLU A 444 -14.98 -4.15 -10.35
CA GLU A 444 -15.19 -2.77 -9.89
C GLU A 444 -14.80 -1.73 -10.94
N TRP A 445 -14.12 -2.15 -12.02
CA TRP A 445 -13.67 -1.26 -13.09
C TRP A 445 -14.84 -0.74 -13.93
N VAL A 446 -14.88 0.57 -14.12
CA VAL A 446 -15.88 1.24 -14.94
C VAL A 446 -15.21 2.06 -16.03
N TRP A 447 -15.60 1.82 -17.28
CA TRP A 447 -15.09 2.58 -18.42
C TRP A 447 -15.68 4.00 -18.47
N PHE A 448 -16.98 4.11 -18.17
CA PHE A 448 -17.69 5.39 -18.11
C PHE A 448 -18.68 5.38 -16.93
N PRO A 449 -18.63 6.37 -16.02
CA PRO A 449 -19.58 6.45 -14.93
C PRO A 449 -21.01 6.71 -15.45
N PRO A 450 -22.05 6.30 -14.73
CA PRO A 450 -23.43 6.63 -15.06
C PRO A 450 -23.62 8.14 -15.23
N TRP A 451 -24.51 8.56 -16.13
CA TRP A 451 -24.72 9.98 -16.44
C TRP A 451 -25.08 10.84 -15.23
N SER A 452 -25.83 10.28 -14.27
CA SER A 452 -26.15 10.95 -13.01
C SER A 452 -24.89 11.28 -12.21
N GLU A 453 -24.01 10.31 -12.03
CA GLU A 453 -22.73 10.47 -11.33
C GLU A 453 -21.77 11.41 -12.08
N MET A 454 -21.73 11.32 -13.42
CA MET A 454 -20.95 12.23 -14.26
C MET A 454 -21.35 13.70 -14.03
N ARG A 455 -22.66 14.00 -13.97
CA ARG A 455 -23.15 15.37 -13.76
C ARG A 455 -22.99 15.89 -12.34
N THR A 456 -23.11 15.04 -11.33
CA THR A 456 -23.12 15.49 -9.92
C THR A 456 -21.76 15.44 -9.25
N VAL A 457 -20.88 14.52 -9.65
CA VAL A 457 -19.58 14.29 -8.99
C VAL A 457 -18.41 14.79 -9.83
N TYR A 458 -18.37 14.41 -11.12
CA TYR A 458 -17.19 14.66 -11.96
C TYR A 458 -17.21 16.04 -12.61
N LEU A 459 -18.27 16.39 -13.37
CA LEU A 459 -18.34 17.66 -14.09
C LEU A 459 -18.18 18.92 -13.21
N PRO A 460 -18.67 18.97 -11.96
CA PRO A 460 -18.46 20.13 -11.07
C PRO A 460 -17.05 20.18 -10.44
N ASN A 461 -16.27 19.10 -10.49
CA ASN A 461 -14.96 19.02 -9.85
C ASN A 461 -13.89 19.72 -10.70
N ALA A 462 -13.25 20.76 -10.15
CA ALA A 462 -12.22 21.53 -10.84
C ALA A 462 -11.00 20.71 -11.28
N ALA A 463 -10.57 19.71 -10.50
CA ALA A 463 -9.46 18.83 -10.87
C ALA A 463 -9.83 17.93 -12.06
N PHE A 464 -11.08 17.48 -12.12
CA PHE A 464 -11.59 16.71 -13.26
C PHE A 464 -11.71 17.58 -14.52
N GLN A 465 -12.23 18.81 -14.39
CA GLN A 465 -12.27 19.78 -15.48
C GLN A 465 -10.85 20.09 -16.01
N ALA A 466 -9.89 20.30 -15.13
CA ALA A 466 -8.49 20.50 -15.48
C ALA A 466 -7.88 19.27 -16.20
N GLY A 467 -8.26 18.06 -15.78
CA GLY A 467 -7.92 16.81 -16.45
C GLY A 467 -8.51 16.68 -17.86
N ILE A 468 -9.76 17.11 -18.07
CA ILE A 468 -10.38 17.18 -19.41
C ILE A 468 -9.62 18.16 -20.30
N VAL A 469 -9.34 19.36 -19.81
CA VAL A 469 -8.59 20.39 -20.57
C VAL A 469 -7.21 19.85 -20.97
N SER A 470 -6.51 19.19 -20.04
CA SER A 470 -5.22 18.55 -20.30
C SER A 470 -5.34 17.42 -21.33
N THR A 471 -6.40 16.62 -21.25
CA THR A 471 -6.68 15.54 -22.21
C THR A 471 -6.92 16.09 -23.61
N LEU A 472 -7.77 17.12 -23.76
CA LEU A 472 -8.01 17.80 -25.03
C LEU A 472 -6.71 18.41 -25.60
N GLY A 473 -5.86 18.94 -24.73
CA GLY A 473 -4.51 19.38 -25.10
C GLY A 473 -3.68 18.25 -25.69
N GLY A 474 -3.70 17.07 -25.06
CA GLY A 474 -3.07 15.85 -25.58
C GLY A 474 -3.60 15.41 -26.95
N TYR A 475 -4.91 15.52 -27.20
CA TYR A 475 -5.49 15.23 -28.53
C TYR A 475 -4.99 16.22 -29.59
N ALA A 476 -4.90 17.51 -29.28
CA ALA A 476 -4.37 18.52 -30.20
C ALA A 476 -2.87 18.28 -30.51
N LEU A 477 -2.09 17.85 -29.50
CA LEU A 477 -0.70 17.42 -29.72
C LEU A 477 -0.60 16.17 -30.59
N ALA A 478 -1.50 15.20 -30.41
CA ALA A 478 -1.52 14.00 -31.24
C ALA A 478 -1.82 14.33 -32.72
N ILE A 479 -2.75 15.27 -32.97
CA ILE A 479 -3.02 15.78 -34.33
C ILE A 479 -1.76 16.39 -34.93
N SER A 480 -1.04 17.24 -34.17
CA SER A 480 0.23 17.82 -34.60
C SER A 480 1.28 16.75 -34.93
N ALA A 481 1.44 15.74 -34.06
CA ALA A 481 2.41 14.67 -34.24
C ALA A 481 2.08 13.78 -35.45
N ILE A 482 0.81 13.49 -35.71
CA ILE A 482 0.35 12.72 -36.87
C ILE A 482 0.56 13.54 -38.15
N ALA A 483 0.18 14.81 -38.16
CA ALA A 483 0.37 15.70 -39.31
C ALA A 483 1.84 15.95 -39.63
N GLY A 484 2.72 15.94 -38.61
CA GLY A 484 4.16 16.06 -38.77
C GLY A 484 4.87 14.78 -39.24
N PHE A 485 4.14 13.67 -39.43
CA PHE A 485 4.75 12.42 -39.88
C PHE A 485 5.03 12.44 -41.41
N PRO A 486 6.22 11.99 -41.85
CA PRO A 486 6.62 11.95 -43.25
C PRO A 486 5.60 11.23 -44.11
N GLY A 487 5.24 11.86 -45.23
CA GLY A 487 4.25 11.32 -46.17
C GLY A 487 2.79 11.56 -45.81
N VAL A 488 2.47 12.16 -44.64
CA VAL A 488 1.10 12.60 -44.33
C VAL A 488 0.77 13.93 -45.01
N LEU A 489 1.69 14.89 -44.95
CA LEU A 489 1.61 16.12 -45.72
C LEU A 489 2.48 16.00 -46.98
N ASP A 490 1.93 16.41 -48.12
CA ASP A 490 2.66 16.43 -49.38
C ASP A 490 3.70 17.57 -49.39
N GLU A 491 4.96 17.19 -49.15
CA GLU A 491 6.14 18.08 -49.13
C GLU A 491 6.39 18.77 -50.48
N ARG A 492 5.85 18.23 -51.57
CA ARG A 492 6.01 18.79 -52.93
C ARG A 492 4.94 19.84 -53.26
N SER A 493 3.93 19.99 -52.40
CA SER A 493 2.86 20.96 -52.61
C SER A 493 3.34 22.39 -52.33
N ALA A 494 3.00 23.35 -53.19
CA ALA A 494 3.27 24.77 -52.95
C ALA A 494 2.64 25.30 -51.65
N THR A 495 1.60 24.64 -51.15
CA THR A 495 0.91 24.96 -49.88
C THR A 495 1.53 24.29 -48.66
N TYR A 496 2.63 23.55 -48.81
CA TYR A 496 3.26 22.79 -47.72
C TYR A 496 3.63 23.66 -46.50
N PRO A 497 4.26 24.84 -46.64
CA PRO A 497 4.57 25.69 -45.48
C PRO A 497 3.31 26.15 -44.72
N ASP A 498 2.23 26.46 -45.45
CA ASP A 498 0.95 26.87 -44.85
C ASP A 498 0.25 25.69 -44.17
N LYS A 499 0.34 24.49 -44.75
CA LYS A 499 -0.15 23.24 -44.13
C LYS A 499 0.63 22.89 -42.87
N VAL A 500 1.96 23.05 -42.85
CA VAL A 500 2.78 22.83 -41.65
C VAL A 500 2.40 23.84 -40.56
N ARG A 501 2.22 25.11 -40.90
CA ARG A 501 1.73 26.12 -39.95
C ARG A 501 0.34 25.76 -39.41
N GLY A 502 -0.59 25.40 -40.29
CA GLY A 502 -2.00 25.13 -39.96
C GLY A 502 -2.25 23.82 -39.22
N LEU A 503 -1.56 22.74 -39.59
CA LEU A 503 -1.86 21.37 -39.13
C LEU A 503 -0.80 20.83 -38.15
N VAL A 504 0.39 21.42 -38.10
CA VAL A 504 1.44 21.01 -37.17
C VAL A 504 1.61 22.07 -36.07
N LEU A 505 1.96 23.31 -36.41
CA LEU A 505 2.33 24.33 -35.42
C LEU A 505 1.12 24.88 -34.64
N ILE A 506 -0.01 25.16 -35.28
CA ILE A 506 -1.21 25.66 -34.58
C ILE A 506 -1.75 24.62 -33.59
N PRO A 507 -1.98 23.34 -33.96
CA PRO A 507 -2.40 22.33 -33.00
C PRO A 507 -1.37 22.07 -31.89
N LEU A 508 -0.07 22.22 -32.18
CA LEU A 508 0.99 22.16 -31.18
C LEU A 508 0.87 23.28 -30.13
N MET A 509 0.65 24.52 -30.58
CA MET A 509 0.45 25.68 -29.71
C MET A 509 -0.86 25.59 -28.91
N VAL A 510 -1.96 25.20 -29.56
CA VAL A 510 -3.25 25.00 -28.91
C VAL A 510 -3.15 23.89 -27.87
N GLY A 511 -2.58 22.74 -28.24
CA GLY A 511 -2.39 21.60 -27.35
C GLY A 511 -1.50 21.93 -26.16
N GLY A 512 -0.36 22.58 -26.41
CA GLY A 512 0.54 23.05 -25.35
C GLY A 512 -0.11 24.08 -24.43
N SER A 513 -0.91 25.00 -24.96
CA SER A 513 -1.62 26.01 -24.15
C SER A 513 -2.70 25.37 -23.28
N LEU A 514 -3.45 24.39 -23.81
CA LEU A 514 -4.43 23.63 -23.03
C LEU A 514 -3.76 22.82 -21.93
N LEU A 515 -2.63 22.16 -22.20
CA LEU A 515 -1.86 21.45 -21.18
C LEU A 515 -1.30 22.39 -20.10
N LEU A 516 -0.82 23.58 -20.48
CA LEU A 516 -0.36 24.61 -19.55
C LEU A 516 -1.49 25.05 -18.62
N VAL A 517 -2.64 25.43 -19.19
CA VAL A 517 -3.81 25.89 -18.42
C VAL A 517 -4.36 24.77 -17.55
N GLY A 518 -4.50 23.56 -18.10
CA GLY A 518 -4.95 22.38 -17.37
C GLY A 518 -4.00 22.00 -16.23
N GLY A 519 -2.69 22.01 -16.46
CA GLY A 519 -1.69 21.72 -15.43
C GLY A 519 -1.66 22.76 -14.31
N LEU A 520 -1.75 24.05 -14.63
CA LEU A 520 -1.84 25.13 -13.65
C LEU A 520 -3.13 25.02 -12.82
N ALA A 521 -4.27 24.78 -13.49
CA ALA A 521 -5.55 24.59 -12.82
C ALA A 521 -5.55 23.36 -11.90
N LEU A 522 -4.95 22.25 -12.34
CA LEU A 522 -4.82 21.03 -11.53
C LEU A 522 -3.94 21.28 -10.30
N THR A 523 -2.79 21.94 -10.49
CA THR A 523 -1.88 22.27 -9.38
C THR A 523 -2.57 23.19 -8.37
N ALA A 524 -3.31 24.20 -8.83
CA ALA A 524 -4.01 25.15 -7.98
C ALA A 524 -5.23 24.55 -7.27
N ALA A 525 -5.94 23.61 -7.92
CA ALA A 525 -7.19 23.04 -7.40
C ALA A 525 -7.00 21.76 -6.56
N ALA A 526 -5.93 20.97 -6.80
CA ALA A 526 -5.77 19.66 -6.20
C ALA A 526 -4.57 19.54 -5.22
N GLU A 527 -3.49 20.30 -5.43
CA GLU A 527 -2.20 20.03 -4.75
C GLU A 527 -1.82 21.04 -3.66
N GLN A 528 -2.57 22.12 -3.50
CA GLN A 528 -2.29 23.16 -2.49
C GLN A 528 -3.57 23.83 -1.96
N GLU A 529 -3.58 24.16 -0.67
CA GLU A 529 -4.76 24.76 0.01
C GLU A 529 -5.11 26.15 -0.49
N ARG A 530 -4.11 26.90 -0.97
CA ARG A 530 -4.27 28.25 -1.54
C ARG A 530 -3.42 28.36 -2.79
N TRP A 531 -3.96 28.98 -3.84
CA TRP A 531 -3.32 29.08 -5.16
C TRP A 531 -1.94 29.76 -5.14
N TYR A 532 -1.65 30.58 -4.13
CA TYR A 532 -0.40 31.33 -3.97
C TYR A 532 0.62 30.71 -3.01
N LEU A 533 0.30 29.57 -2.37
CA LEU A 533 1.17 28.97 -1.36
C LEU A 533 1.72 27.62 -1.86
N PRO A 534 2.91 27.61 -2.51
CA PRO A 534 3.47 26.40 -3.11
C PRO A 534 3.89 25.36 -2.06
N ARG A 535 3.85 24.07 -2.43
CA ARG A 535 4.27 22.94 -1.60
C ARG A 535 5.43 22.16 -2.23
N PRO A 536 6.62 22.77 -2.38
CA PRO A 536 7.74 22.17 -3.13
C PRO A 536 8.29 20.88 -2.50
N SER A 537 8.02 20.62 -1.22
CA SER A 537 8.40 19.38 -0.54
C SER A 537 7.48 18.19 -0.85
N SER A 538 6.32 18.41 -1.48
CA SER A 538 5.38 17.35 -1.87
C SER A 538 5.75 16.80 -3.25
N ALA A 539 5.94 15.48 -3.36
CA ALA A 539 6.17 14.82 -4.63
C ALA A 539 4.98 14.96 -5.59
N ALA A 540 3.74 14.88 -5.10
CA ALA A 540 2.54 15.08 -5.91
C ALA A 540 2.45 16.51 -6.48
N TRP A 541 2.79 17.51 -5.67
CA TRP A 541 2.88 18.91 -6.10
C TRP A 541 3.99 19.10 -7.15
N GLN A 542 5.18 18.53 -6.92
CA GLN A 542 6.28 18.56 -7.88
C GLN A 542 5.88 17.96 -9.23
N GLY A 543 5.23 16.79 -9.22
CA GLY A 543 4.73 16.14 -10.43
C GLY A 543 3.81 17.06 -11.24
N SER A 544 2.78 17.61 -10.60
CA SER A 544 1.81 18.52 -11.24
C SER A 544 2.45 19.82 -11.72
N PHE A 545 3.38 20.39 -10.94
CA PHE A 545 4.12 21.60 -11.30
C PHE A 545 4.95 21.42 -12.58
N TRP A 546 5.73 20.34 -12.69
CA TRP A 546 6.55 20.11 -13.88
C TRP A 546 5.69 19.87 -15.13
N PHE A 547 4.57 19.18 -15.00
CA PHE A 547 3.58 19.02 -16.08
C PHE A 547 2.88 20.33 -16.47
N ALA A 548 2.83 21.33 -15.59
CA ALA A 548 2.33 22.66 -15.91
C ALA A 548 3.38 23.54 -16.61
N VAL A 549 4.65 23.44 -16.22
CA VAL A 549 5.72 24.28 -16.80
C VAL A 549 6.20 23.78 -18.16
N ALA A 550 6.29 22.45 -18.36
CA ALA A 550 6.79 21.87 -19.61
C ALA A 550 6.03 22.32 -20.87
N PRO A 551 4.68 22.37 -20.89
CA PRO A 551 3.93 22.85 -22.04
C PRO A 551 4.20 24.31 -22.40
N GLY A 552 4.57 25.17 -21.43
CA GLY A 552 4.94 26.56 -21.70
C GLY A 552 6.16 26.67 -22.62
N TRP A 553 7.17 25.83 -22.40
CA TRP A 553 8.35 25.74 -23.27
C TRP A 553 8.02 25.13 -24.63
N LEU A 554 7.08 24.19 -24.69
CA LEU A 554 6.59 23.62 -25.94
C LEU A 554 5.89 24.69 -26.80
N VAL A 555 5.02 25.50 -26.19
CA VAL A 555 4.37 26.64 -26.86
C VAL A 555 5.39 27.67 -27.31
N ALA A 556 6.37 28.02 -26.46
CA ALA A 556 7.44 28.96 -26.83
C ALA A 556 8.25 28.46 -28.03
N SER A 557 8.59 27.16 -28.06
CA SER A 557 9.28 26.53 -29.20
C SER A 557 8.46 26.65 -30.49
N ALA A 558 7.17 26.32 -30.43
CA ALA A 558 6.26 26.37 -31.56
C ALA A 558 6.01 27.79 -32.06
N ALA A 559 5.80 28.74 -31.15
CA ALA A 559 5.61 30.16 -31.46
C ALA A 559 6.86 30.76 -32.12
N LEU A 560 8.06 30.38 -31.66
CA LEU A 560 9.31 30.80 -32.28
C LEU A 560 9.48 30.22 -33.68
N SER A 561 9.19 28.92 -33.86
CA SER A 561 9.15 28.28 -35.19
C SER A 561 8.13 28.94 -36.13
N PHE A 562 7.05 29.51 -35.59
CA PHE A 562 6.01 30.19 -36.37
C PHE A 562 6.41 31.62 -36.76
N ALA A 563 6.88 32.41 -35.79
CA ALA A 563 7.16 33.84 -35.94
C ALA A 563 8.56 34.14 -36.51
N ALA A 564 9.56 33.31 -36.19
CA ALA A 564 10.94 33.47 -36.62
C ALA A 564 11.52 32.12 -37.09
N PRO A 565 11.16 31.63 -38.30
CA PRO A 565 11.62 30.33 -38.81
C PRO A 565 13.14 30.18 -38.91
N GLY A 566 13.90 31.29 -38.93
CA GLY A 566 15.36 31.28 -38.94
C GLY A 566 16.01 30.92 -37.59
N GLU A 567 15.28 31.00 -36.48
CA GLU A 567 15.77 30.72 -35.12
C GLU A 567 15.65 29.22 -34.77
N MET A 568 16.11 28.34 -35.67
CA MET A 568 15.94 26.88 -35.54
C MET A 568 16.68 26.30 -34.33
N VAL A 569 17.85 26.86 -33.99
CA VAL A 569 18.66 26.42 -32.84
C VAL A 569 17.91 26.69 -31.54
N LEU A 570 17.44 27.93 -31.36
CA LEU A 570 16.74 28.34 -30.14
C LEU A 570 15.39 27.63 -29.99
N SER A 571 14.64 27.47 -31.09
CA SER A 571 13.37 26.72 -31.08
C SER A 571 13.59 25.25 -30.72
N SER A 572 14.65 24.61 -31.23
CA SER A 572 14.98 23.23 -30.91
C SER A 572 15.49 23.06 -29.47
N ALA A 573 16.22 24.06 -28.94
CA ALA A 573 16.61 24.09 -27.54
C ALA A 573 15.39 24.19 -26.60
N PHE A 574 14.40 25.03 -26.92
CA PHE A 574 13.17 25.14 -26.13
C PHE A 574 12.36 23.83 -26.15
N LEU A 575 12.33 23.13 -27.29
CA LEU A 575 11.69 21.82 -27.39
C LEU A 575 12.39 20.79 -26.51
N LEU A 576 13.73 20.79 -26.47
CA LEU A 576 14.51 19.91 -25.61
C LEU A 576 14.24 20.19 -24.12
N VAL A 577 14.20 21.47 -23.72
CA VAL A 577 13.82 21.87 -22.36
C VAL A 577 12.43 21.36 -22.01
N ALA A 578 11.44 21.58 -22.89
CA ALA A 578 10.08 21.06 -22.68
C ALA A 578 10.07 19.54 -22.46
N ALA A 579 10.78 18.78 -23.31
CA ALA A 579 10.83 17.33 -23.23
C ALA A 579 11.47 16.81 -21.92
N VAL A 580 12.55 17.46 -21.45
CA VAL A 580 13.19 17.13 -20.17
C VAL A 580 12.25 17.41 -19.00
N LEU A 581 11.53 18.55 -19.01
CA LEU A 581 10.60 18.89 -17.94
C LEU A 581 9.39 17.92 -17.89
N PHE A 582 8.87 17.51 -19.06
CA PHE A 582 7.85 16.44 -19.11
C PHE A 582 8.38 15.14 -18.50
N TRP A 583 9.63 14.77 -18.80
CA TRP A 583 10.24 13.55 -18.26
C TRP A 583 10.44 13.61 -16.74
N VAL A 584 10.84 14.76 -16.20
CA VAL A 584 10.94 14.97 -14.74
C VAL A 584 9.56 14.84 -14.09
N GLY A 585 8.54 15.51 -14.63
CA GLY A 585 7.17 15.41 -14.13
C GLY A 585 6.63 13.99 -14.16
N ALA A 586 6.82 13.27 -15.26
CA ALA A 586 6.39 11.88 -15.42
C ALA A 586 7.10 10.93 -14.44
N SER A 587 8.40 11.13 -14.22
CA SER A 587 9.20 10.33 -13.28
C SER A 587 8.78 10.54 -11.83
N VAL A 588 8.48 11.79 -11.45
CA VAL A 588 7.97 12.11 -10.11
C VAL A 588 6.57 11.53 -9.91
N GLN A 589 5.69 11.64 -10.90
CA GLN A 589 4.35 11.03 -10.81
C GLN A 589 4.42 9.50 -10.76
N TRP A 590 5.35 8.88 -11.48
CA TRP A 590 5.62 7.46 -11.34
C TRP A 590 6.06 7.13 -9.91
N PHE A 591 6.99 7.87 -9.33
CA PHE A 591 7.38 7.69 -7.93
C PHE A 591 6.18 7.77 -6.97
N VAL A 592 5.30 8.77 -7.13
CA VAL A 592 4.08 8.93 -6.32
C VAL A 592 3.15 7.74 -6.47
N VAL A 593 2.89 7.28 -7.69
CA VAL A 593 2.06 6.07 -7.94
C VAL A 593 2.65 4.83 -7.27
N MET A 594 3.98 4.73 -7.17
CA MET A 594 4.65 3.60 -6.52
C MET A 594 4.57 3.64 -4.98
N GLU A 595 4.20 4.77 -4.37
CA GLU A 595 4.03 4.86 -2.92
C GLU A 595 2.94 3.91 -2.41
N ASP A 596 1.91 3.66 -3.23
CA ASP A 596 0.76 2.80 -2.96
C ASP A 596 1.11 1.29 -2.90
N TYR A 597 2.32 0.89 -3.34
CA TYR A 597 2.73 -0.52 -3.46
C TYR A 597 3.79 -0.93 -2.42
N PRO A 598 3.75 -2.16 -1.86
CA PRO A 598 4.71 -2.62 -0.86
C PRO A 598 6.13 -2.90 -1.43
N ASP A 599 7.16 -2.79 -0.59
CA ASP A 599 8.56 -3.11 -0.97
C ASP A 599 8.81 -4.62 -1.02
N THR A 600 8.91 -5.12 -2.25
CA THR A 600 9.15 -6.52 -2.64
C THR A 600 10.37 -7.15 -1.97
N ALA A 601 11.49 -6.43 -1.94
CA ALA A 601 12.75 -6.96 -1.44
C ALA A 601 12.72 -7.03 0.09
N LYS A 602 12.13 -6.02 0.73
CA LYS A 602 11.97 -6.02 2.19
C LYS A 602 11.02 -7.13 2.64
N THR A 603 9.93 -7.37 1.91
CA THR A 603 9.05 -8.53 2.13
C THR A 603 9.82 -9.85 1.98
N PHE A 604 10.60 -10.02 0.90
CA PHE A 604 11.43 -11.21 0.70
C PHE A 604 12.44 -11.46 1.83
N PHE A 605 13.18 -10.42 2.24
CA PHE A 605 14.21 -10.53 3.27
C PHE A 605 13.64 -10.78 4.67
N LEU A 606 12.47 -10.22 4.99
CA LEU A 606 11.86 -10.35 6.31
C LEU A 606 10.93 -11.55 6.44
N GLN A 607 10.29 -11.96 5.34
CA GLN A 607 9.16 -12.90 5.38
C GLN A 607 9.35 -14.09 4.41
N GLY A 608 10.50 -14.21 3.74
CA GLY A 608 10.82 -15.32 2.83
C GLY A 608 10.16 -15.22 1.45
N SER A 609 10.50 -16.13 0.53
CA SER A 609 10.04 -16.07 -0.86
C SER A 609 8.54 -16.30 -1.05
N GLU A 610 7.89 -16.99 -0.12
CA GLU A 610 6.47 -17.39 -0.26
C GLU A 610 5.50 -16.26 0.07
N SER A 611 5.89 -15.32 0.94
CA SER A 611 5.09 -14.14 1.36
C SER A 611 5.15 -12.98 0.38
N VAL A 612 6.11 -13.00 -0.54
CA VAL A 612 6.26 -12.04 -1.64
C VAL A 612 5.04 -12.08 -2.56
N TYR A 613 4.50 -13.27 -2.85
CA TYR A 613 3.38 -13.42 -3.79
C TYR A 613 2.05 -12.89 -3.24
N PRO A 614 1.63 -13.20 -2.00
CA PRO A 614 0.44 -12.58 -1.40
C PRO A 614 0.58 -11.05 -1.24
N ALA A 615 1.78 -10.56 -0.91
CA ALA A 615 2.01 -9.13 -0.64
C ALA A 615 1.95 -8.24 -1.89
N ILE A 616 2.34 -8.74 -3.06
CA ILE A 616 2.30 -8.01 -4.34
C ILE A 616 1.02 -8.33 -5.13
N GLY A 617 0.22 -9.28 -4.63
CA GLY A 617 -0.84 -9.95 -5.37
C GLY A 617 -0.30 -10.98 -6.35
N ASP A 618 -1.19 -11.87 -6.83
CA ASP A 618 -0.92 -13.02 -7.72
C ASP A 618 -0.21 -12.73 -9.07
N TRP A 619 0.35 -11.54 -9.27
CA TRP A 619 0.56 -10.92 -10.58
C TRP A 619 2.02 -10.74 -11.01
N THR A 620 2.99 -11.28 -10.26
CA THR A 620 4.39 -11.35 -10.74
C THR A 620 5.08 -12.65 -10.29
N ARG A 621 4.73 -13.77 -10.93
CA ARG A 621 5.73 -14.85 -11.01
C ARG A 621 6.91 -14.30 -11.81
N TRP A 622 8.08 -14.32 -11.21
CA TRP A 622 9.35 -13.79 -11.71
C TRP A 622 9.73 -14.37 -13.10
N THR A 623 9.12 -13.87 -14.18
CA THR A 623 9.35 -14.33 -15.57
C THR A 623 9.94 -13.26 -16.48
N GLN A 624 10.12 -12.02 -16.01
CA GLN A 624 10.69 -10.94 -16.83
C GLN A 624 12.16 -11.17 -17.16
N THR A 625 12.97 -11.73 -16.24
CA THR A 625 14.37 -12.11 -16.53
C THR A 625 14.44 -13.20 -17.58
N LEU A 626 13.54 -14.19 -17.52
CA LEU A 626 13.44 -15.25 -18.54
C LEU A 626 13.00 -14.69 -19.89
N ALA A 627 12.01 -13.78 -19.91
CA ALA A 627 11.56 -13.11 -21.13
C ALA A 627 12.67 -12.22 -21.72
N ALA A 628 13.40 -11.48 -20.89
CA ALA A 628 14.53 -10.66 -21.32
C ALA A 628 15.66 -11.51 -21.91
N LEU A 629 15.96 -12.68 -21.31
CA LEU A 629 16.91 -13.64 -21.86
C LEU A 629 16.43 -14.25 -23.19
N GLU A 630 15.15 -14.60 -23.29
CA GLU A 630 14.54 -15.09 -24.53
C GLU A 630 14.65 -14.04 -25.65
N VAL A 631 14.29 -12.79 -25.38
CA VAL A 631 14.39 -11.68 -26.34
C VAL A 631 15.84 -11.38 -26.70
N SER A 632 16.75 -11.35 -25.73
CA SER A 632 18.18 -11.10 -25.95
C SER A 632 18.82 -12.18 -26.82
N SER A 633 18.45 -13.45 -26.62
CA SER A 633 18.88 -14.56 -27.49
C SER A 633 18.43 -14.36 -28.93
N ARG A 634 17.19 -13.90 -29.16
CA ARG A 634 16.68 -13.61 -30.51
C ARG A 634 17.44 -12.46 -31.18
N TYR A 635 17.69 -11.37 -30.45
CA TYR A 635 18.47 -10.24 -30.95
C TYR A 635 19.92 -10.62 -31.27
N LEU A 636 20.55 -11.45 -30.44
CA LEU A 636 21.88 -11.99 -30.72
C LEU A 636 21.90 -12.74 -32.06
N LEU A 637 20.91 -13.60 -32.31
CA LEU A 637 20.88 -14.42 -33.53
C LEU A 637 20.49 -13.63 -34.78
N THR A 638 19.44 -12.79 -34.71
CA THR A 638 18.94 -12.08 -35.89
C THR A 638 19.79 -10.86 -36.24
N TRP A 639 20.18 -10.06 -35.24
CA TRP A 639 20.89 -8.80 -35.46
C TRP A 639 22.40 -8.94 -35.31
N ALA A 640 22.89 -9.54 -34.22
CA ALA A 640 24.35 -9.63 -34.02
C ALA A 640 25.01 -10.68 -34.93
N ILE A 641 24.30 -11.76 -35.28
CA ILE A 641 24.83 -12.85 -36.12
C ILE A 641 24.34 -12.75 -37.56
N VAL A 642 23.03 -12.93 -37.82
CA VAL A 642 22.53 -13.09 -39.20
C VAL A 642 22.61 -11.80 -39.99
N HIS A 643 22.27 -10.65 -39.40
CA HIS A 643 22.38 -9.36 -40.09
C HIS A 643 23.84 -8.97 -40.37
N ARG A 644 24.78 -9.29 -39.46
CA ARG A 644 26.21 -9.02 -39.65
C ARG A 644 26.89 -10.02 -40.59
N TYR A 645 26.46 -11.28 -40.57
CA TYR A 645 27.02 -12.38 -41.36
C TYR A 645 25.91 -13.14 -42.12
N PRO A 646 25.39 -12.58 -43.22
CA PRO A 646 24.23 -13.15 -43.93
C PRO A 646 24.43 -14.59 -44.43
N SER A 647 25.68 -15.01 -44.71
CA SER A 647 26.03 -16.36 -45.14
C SER A 647 25.68 -17.45 -44.12
N VAL A 648 25.53 -17.10 -42.85
CA VAL A 648 25.12 -18.03 -41.78
C VAL A 648 23.65 -18.46 -41.94
N SER A 649 22.80 -17.61 -42.56
CA SER A 649 21.37 -17.90 -42.79
C SER A 649 21.12 -19.03 -43.80
N SER A 650 22.08 -19.32 -44.67
CA SER A 650 22.01 -20.44 -45.62
C SER A 650 22.23 -21.80 -44.97
N SER A 651 22.58 -21.83 -43.68
CA SER A 651 22.73 -23.07 -42.91
C SER A 651 21.37 -23.72 -42.65
N PRO A 652 21.23 -25.05 -42.77
CA PRO A 652 20.02 -25.77 -42.34
C PRO A 652 19.62 -25.48 -40.89
N ALA A 653 20.60 -25.16 -40.05
CA ALA A 653 20.40 -24.74 -38.66
C ALA A 653 19.49 -23.50 -38.54
N TYR A 654 19.53 -22.57 -39.49
CA TYR A 654 18.66 -21.39 -39.47
C TYR A 654 17.19 -21.77 -39.66
N SER A 655 16.91 -22.67 -40.61
CA SER A 655 15.56 -23.16 -40.87
C SER A 655 15.01 -24.02 -39.71
N THR A 656 15.83 -24.89 -39.13
CA THR A 656 15.41 -25.72 -37.99
C THR A 656 15.22 -24.91 -36.72
N MET A 657 16.02 -23.86 -36.51
CA MET A 657 15.81 -22.87 -35.44
C MET A 657 14.44 -22.18 -35.60
N LEU A 658 14.16 -21.63 -36.77
CA LEU A 658 12.89 -20.93 -37.04
C LEU A 658 11.69 -21.85 -36.80
N LEU A 659 11.73 -23.07 -37.36
CA LEU A 659 10.67 -24.06 -37.20
C LEU A 659 10.45 -24.41 -35.73
N ALA A 660 11.52 -24.70 -35.00
CA ALA A 660 11.45 -25.07 -33.59
C ALA A 660 10.81 -23.98 -32.74
N TRP A 661 11.28 -22.74 -32.87
CA TRP A 661 10.81 -21.65 -32.04
C TRP A 661 9.42 -21.17 -32.45
N SER A 662 9.15 -20.98 -33.73
CA SER A 662 7.81 -20.57 -34.20
C SER A 662 6.73 -21.56 -33.76
N PHE A 663 6.96 -22.87 -33.90
CA PHE A 663 5.97 -23.86 -33.49
C PHE A 663 5.80 -23.92 -31.97
N SER A 664 6.91 -23.86 -31.22
CA SER A 664 6.86 -23.86 -29.75
C SER A 664 6.14 -22.62 -29.19
N GLU A 665 6.33 -21.45 -29.80
CA GLU A 665 5.70 -20.19 -29.39
C GLU A 665 4.20 -20.18 -29.69
N VAL A 666 3.78 -20.63 -30.87
CA VAL A 666 2.35 -20.74 -31.21
C VAL A 666 1.63 -21.60 -30.18
N VAL A 667 2.17 -22.78 -29.87
CA VAL A 667 1.58 -23.67 -28.85
C VAL A 667 1.60 -23.04 -27.45
N ARG A 668 2.69 -22.36 -27.08
CA ARG A 668 2.87 -21.71 -25.78
C ARG A 668 1.88 -20.56 -25.57
N TYR A 669 1.76 -19.66 -26.52
CA TYR A 669 0.86 -18.52 -26.40
C TYR A 669 -0.60 -18.94 -26.49
N SER A 670 -0.96 -19.89 -27.37
CA SER A 670 -2.32 -20.45 -27.38
C SER A 670 -2.70 -21.07 -26.04
N TYR A 671 -1.77 -21.76 -25.36
CA TYR A 671 -2.00 -22.26 -24.00
C TYR A 671 -2.33 -21.13 -23.02
N PHE A 672 -1.56 -20.04 -23.03
CA PHE A 672 -1.78 -18.92 -22.11
C PHE A 672 -3.05 -18.14 -22.41
N VAL A 673 -3.36 -17.92 -23.69
CA VAL A 673 -4.62 -17.27 -24.12
C VAL A 673 -5.81 -18.06 -23.60
N VAL A 674 -5.83 -19.38 -23.80
CA VAL A 674 -6.93 -20.24 -23.33
C VAL A 674 -7.00 -20.26 -21.81
N MET A 675 -5.86 -20.32 -21.11
CA MET A 675 -5.82 -20.28 -19.63
C MET A 675 -6.33 -18.96 -19.06
N LEU A 676 -6.03 -17.83 -19.71
CA LEU A 676 -6.50 -16.51 -19.29
C LEU A 676 -7.96 -16.23 -19.67
N SER A 677 -8.46 -16.85 -20.75
CA SER A 677 -9.85 -16.68 -21.21
C SER A 677 -10.85 -17.61 -20.52
N SER A 678 -10.41 -18.70 -19.90
CA SER A 678 -11.29 -19.60 -19.15
C SER A 678 -11.71 -18.98 -17.81
N ARG A 679 -13.03 -18.83 -17.59
CA ARG A 679 -13.62 -18.28 -16.35
C ARG A 679 -13.37 -19.13 -15.09
N ASP A 680 -13.06 -20.42 -15.27
CA ASP A 680 -12.66 -21.32 -14.19
C ASP A 680 -11.13 -21.41 -14.12
N ALA A 681 -10.56 -20.95 -13.01
CA ALA A 681 -9.12 -20.94 -12.74
C ALA A 681 -8.50 -22.35 -12.54
N SER A 682 -9.22 -23.44 -12.86
CA SER A 682 -8.87 -24.78 -12.37
C SER A 682 -8.11 -25.68 -13.35
N SER A 683 -8.09 -25.43 -14.67
CA SER A 683 -7.05 -25.90 -15.63
C SER A 683 -7.45 -25.70 -17.11
N PRO A 684 -6.50 -25.38 -18.02
CA PRO A 684 -6.77 -25.38 -19.46
C PRO A 684 -7.05 -26.78 -20.01
N PRO A 685 -7.70 -26.90 -21.20
CA PRO A 685 -8.06 -28.18 -21.80
C PRO A 685 -6.89 -29.17 -21.86
N ALA A 686 -7.16 -30.45 -21.57
CA ALA A 686 -6.14 -31.50 -21.48
C ALA A 686 -5.34 -31.66 -22.79
N PHE A 687 -5.97 -31.42 -23.95
CA PHE A 687 -5.32 -31.46 -25.26
C PHE A 687 -4.24 -30.39 -25.41
N ILE A 688 -4.54 -29.12 -25.11
CA ILE A 688 -3.59 -28.00 -25.24
C ILE A 688 -2.45 -28.15 -24.22
N THR A 689 -2.77 -28.64 -23.02
CA THR A 689 -1.78 -28.96 -22.00
C THR A 689 -0.82 -30.07 -22.47
N ARG A 690 -1.36 -31.16 -23.04
CA ARG A 690 -0.53 -32.23 -23.64
C ARG A 690 0.32 -31.72 -24.79
N LEU A 691 -0.25 -30.90 -25.68
CA LEU A 691 0.46 -30.33 -26.82
C LEU A 691 1.66 -29.51 -26.33
N ARG A 692 1.44 -28.55 -25.42
CA ARG A 692 2.51 -27.74 -24.80
C ARG A 692 3.64 -28.60 -24.25
N TYR A 693 3.35 -29.50 -23.32
CA TYR A 693 4.42 -30.22 -22.63
C TYR A 693 5.06 -31.34 -23.46
N ASN A 694 4.49 -31.75 -24.60
CA ASN A 694 5.09 -32.74 -25.50
C ASN A 694 5.89 -32.09 -26.65
N THR A 695 5.45 -30.96 -27.19
CA THR A 695 6.18 -30.28 -28.27
C THR A 695 7.51 -29.73 -27.78
N PHE A 696 7.57 -29.26 -26.52
CA PHE A 696 8.83 -28.85 -25.88
C PHE A 696 9.89 -29.97 -25.82
N TRP A 697 9.49 -31.24 -25.76
CA TRP A 697 10.45 -32.36 -25.70
C TRP A 697 11.31 -32.48 -26.95
N VAL A 698 10.74 -32.13 -28.12
CA VAL A 698 11.35 -32.25 -29.45
C VAL A 698 11.92 -30.92 -29.92
N PHE A 699 11.15 -29.83 -29.84
CA PHE A 699 11.55 -28.56 -30.44
C PHE A 699 12.58 -27.80 -29.61
N TYR A 700 12.62 -27.98 -28.29
CA TYR A 700 13.61 -27.30 -27.45
C TYR A 700 15.07 -27.72 -27.75
N PRO A 701 15.43 -29.02 -27.78
CA PRO A 701 16.80 -29.42 -28.15
C PRO A 701 17.11 -29.08 -29.61
N MET A 702 16.13 -29.22 -30.52
CA MET A 702 16.29 -28.82 -31.92
C MET A 702 16.62 -27.34 -32.06
N GLY A 703 15.90 -26.47 -31.35
CA GLY A 703 16.10 -25.03 -31.35
C GLY A 703 17.47 -24.64 -30.78
N ILE A 704 17.83 -25.13 -29.59
CA ILE A 704 19.11 -24.78 -28.95
C ILE A 704 20.32 -25.27 -29.75
N ILE A 705 20.28 -26.51 -30.25
CA ILE A 705 21.36 -27.04 -31.09
C ILE A 705 21.54 -26.16 -32.33
N SER A 706 20.42 -25.77 -32.95
CA SER A 706 20.43 -24.91 -34.11
C SER A 706 21.06 -23.54 -33.81
N GLU A 707 20.71 -22.92 -32.68
CA GLU A 707 21.30 -21.66 -32.24
C GLU A 707 22.79 -21.77 -31.98
N CYS A 708 23.22 -22.82 -31.26
CA CYS A 708 24.64 -23.06 -30.98
C CYS A 708 25.44 -23.25 -32.27
N VAL A 709 24.87 -23.94 -33.26
CA VAL A 709 25.50 -24.12 -34.59
C VAL A 709 25.63 -22.79 -35.33
N LEU A 710 24.63 -21.90 -35.26
CA LEU A 710 24.69 -20.58 -35.90
C LEU A 710 25.74 -19.67 -35.23
N VAL A 711 25.76 -19.65 -33.89
CA VAL A 711 26.78 -18.93 -33.10
C VAL A 711 28.17 -19.46 -33.41
N TYR A 712 28.35 -20.78 -33.46
CA TYR A 712 29.62 -21.40 -33.81
C TYR A 712 30.06 -21.08 -35.23
N LYS A 713 29.16 -21.14 -36.23
CA LYS A 713 29.49 -20.75 -37.61
C LYS A 713 29.91 -19.28 -37.73
N ALA A 714 29.31 -18.40 -36.93
CA ALA A 714 29.69 -16.98 -36.89
C ALA A 714 31.13 -16.76 -36.37
N THR A 715 31.64 -17.64 -35.49
CA THR A 715 33.01 -17.54 -34.95
C THR A 715 34.10 -17.60 -36.02
N ALA A 716 33.83 -18.28 -37.15
CA ALA A 716 34.73 -18.39 -38.28
C ALA A 716 34.80 -17.11 -39.13
N LEU A 717 33.83 -16.20 -39.00
CA LEU A 717 33.65 -15.02 -39.84
C LEU A 717 33.95 -13.70 -39.12
N CYS A 718 34.18 -13.73 -37.81
CA CYS A 718 34.34 -12.54 -36.97
C CYS A 718 35.80 -12.24 -36.58
N SER A 719 36.03 -11.04 -36.07
CA SER A 719 37.34 -10.62 -35.51
C SER A 719 37.72 -11.44 -34.26
N GLN A 720 38.98 -11.35 -33.83
CA GLN A 720 39.48 -12.12 -32.68
C GLN A 720 38.76 -11.80 -31.37
N ALA A 721 38.43 -10.53 -31.12
CA ALA A 721 37.70 -10.09 -29.93
C ALA A 721 36.25 -10.60 -29.94
N GLU A 722 35.57 -10.52 -31.08
CA GLU A 722 34.21 -11.04 -31.26
C GLU A 722 34.18 -12.57 -31.12
N ARG A 723 35.21 -13.25 -31.61
CA ARG A 723 35.35 -14.71 -31.52
C ARG A 723 35.40 -15.18 -30.07
N LEU A 724 36.20 -14.49 -29.24
CA LEU A 724 36.27 -14.73 -27.80
C LEU A 724 34.91 -14.51 -27.12
N ALA A 725 34.20 -13.43 -27.48
CA ALA A 725 32.87 -13.15 -26.96
C ALA A 725 31.85 -14.24 -27.33
N LEU A 726 31.85 -14.70 -28.59
CA LEU A 726 30.96 -15.78 -29.04
C LEU A 726 31.29 -17.13 -28.39
N TYR A 727 32.57 -17.44 -28.13
CA TYR A 727 32.95 -18.62 -27.35
C TYR A 727 32.52 -18.51 -25.89
N ALA A 728 32.60 -17.33 -25.28
CA ALA A 728 32.09 -17.11 -23.93
C ALA A 728 30.57 -17.32 -23.87
N VAL A 729 29.83 -16.85 -24.88
CA VAL A 729 28.39 -17.13 -25.01
C VAL A 729 28.14 -18.64 -25.08
N LEU A 730 28.85 -19.38 -25.94
CA LEU A 730 28.70 -20.85 -26.05
C LEU A 730 29.05 -21.58 -24.74
N ALA A 731 30.10 -21.14 -24.04
CA ALA A 731 30.54 -21.73 -22.78
C ALA A 731 29.50 -21.58 -21.66
N ILE A 732 28.70 -20.52 -21.68
CA ILE A 732 27.59 -20.30 -20.74
C ILE A 732 26.32 -21.02 -21.22
N TYR A 733 26.03 -20.92 -22.51
CA TYR A 733 24.75 -21.33 -23.08
C TYR A 733 24.58 -22.85 -23.12
N VAL A 734 25.64 -23.60 -23.45
CA VAL A 734 25.58 -25.07 -23.54
C VAL A 734 25.29 -25.71 -22.18
N PRO A 735 26.02 -25.42 -21.08
CA PRO A 735 25.68 -25.95 -19.76
C PRO A 735 24.30 -25.48 -19.24
N GLY A 736 23.96 -24.21 -19.49
CA GLY A 736 22.66 -23.65 -19.10
C GLY A 736 21.48 -24.36 -19.77
N SER A 737 21.63 -24.74 -21.05
CA SER A 737 20.60 -25.45 -21.80
C SER A 737 20.25 -26.83 -21.22
N TYR A 738 21.25 -27.56 -20.71
CA TYR A 738 21.05 -28.85 -20.06
C TYR A 738 20.24 -28.73 -18.77
N LEU A 739 20.61 -27.76 -17.92
CA LEU A 739 19.91 -27.49 -16.66
C LEU A 739 18.44 -27.13 -16.92
N LEU A 740 18.17 -26.22 -17.87
CA LEU A 740 16.81 -25.83 -18.24
C LEU A 740 16.01 -27.00 -18.81
N TYR A 741 16.59 -27.77 -19.72
CA TYR A 741 15.91 -28.92 -20.32
C TYR A 741 15.56 -29.99 -19.28
N SER A 742 16.48 -30.29 -18.35
CA SER A 742 16.24 -31.24 -17.26
C SER A 742 15.10 -30.81 -16.34
N HIS A 743 15.02 -29.51 -16.01
CA HIS A 743 13.93 -28.93 -15.23
C HIS A 743 12.59 -29.03 -15.97
N MET A 744 12.56 -28.73 -17.28
CA MET A 744 11.36 -28.86 -18.09
C MET A 744 10.85 -30.31 -18.18
N ILE A 745 11.76 -31.29 -18.26
CA ILE A 745 11.40 -32.72 -18.20
C ILE A 745 10.75 -33.07 -16.86
N ALA A 746 11.30 -32.58 -15.74
CA ALA A 746 10.72 -32.80 -14.42
C ALA A 746 9.30 -32.20 -14.32
N GLN A 747 9.11 -30.97 -14.82
CA GLN A 747 7.80 -30.31 -14.87
C GLN A 747 6.81 -31.10 -15.72
N ARG A 748 7.21 -31.57 -16.92
CA ARG A 748 6.38 -32.42 -17.77
C ARG A 748 5.91 -33.66 -17.02
N ARG A 749 6.81 -34.38 -16.33
CA ARG A 749 6.44 -35.59 -15.57
C ARG A 749 5.38 -35.27 -14.50
N LYS A 750 5.55 -34.15 -13.79
CA LYS A 750 4.58 -33.70 -12.77
C LYS A 750 3.21 -33.40 -13.37
N VAL A 751 3.16 -32.64 -14.47
CA VAL A 751 1.90 -32.26 -15.13
C VAL A 751 1.20 -33.47 -15.75
N MET A 752 1.95 -34.35 -16.43
CA MET A 752 1.37 -35.54 -17.06
C MET A 752 0.80 -36.53 -16.03
N ARG A 753 1.43 -36.66 -14.84
CA ARG A 753 0.87 -37.44 -13.73
C ARG A 753 -0.43 -36.83 -13.19
N SER A 754 -0.48 -35.51 -13.05
CA SER A 754 -1.68 -34.79 -12.61
C SER A 754 -2.85 -34.93 -13.60
N LEU A 755 -2.58 -34.84 -14.90
CA LEU A 755 -3.59 -35.08 -15.95
C LEU A 755 -4.12 -36.51 -15.92
N LYS A 756 -3.23 -37.51 -15.79
CA LYS A 756 -3.63 -38.91 -15.71
C LYS A 756 -4.53 -39.20 -14.50
N ALA A 757 -4.20 -38.63 -13.34
CA ALA A 757 -5.01 -38.74 -12.14
C ALA A 757 -6.39 -38.05 -12.27
N LYS A 758 -6.47 -36.95 -13.03
CA LYS A 758 -7.74 -36.29 -13.35
C LYS A 758 -8.60 -37.13 -14.30
N ASP A 759 -8.01 -37.70 -15.35
CA ASP A 759 -8.71 -38.56 -16.31
C ASP A 759 -9.23 -39.85 -15.63
N GLU A 760 -8.46 -40.46 -14.72
CA GLU A 760 -8.87 -41.61 -13.90
C GLU A 760 -9.99 -41.29 -12.90
N LYS A 761 -10.04 -40.05 -12.40
CA LYS A 761 -11.09 -39.58 -11.48
C LYS A 761 -12.38 -39.17 -12.22
N ALA A 762 -12.30 -38.80 -13.49
CA ALA A 762 -13.45 -38.47 -14.33
C ALA A 762 -14.12 -39.70 -14.98
N THR A 763 -13.43 -40.85 -14.98
CA THR A 763 -13.92 -42.14 -15.51
C THR A 763 -14.47 -43.09 -14.45
N ARG A 764 -14.38 -42.70 -13.16
CA ARG A 764 -15.08 -43.31 -12.03
C ARG A 764 -16.26 -42.42 -11.65
#